data_AF-A0A376W5D8-F1
#
_entry.id   AF-A0A376W5D8-F1
#
_cell.length_a   1.000
_cell.length_b   1.000
_cell.length_c   1.000
_cell.angle_alpha   90.00
_cell.angle_beta   90.00
_cell.angle_gamma   90.00
#
_symmetry.space_group_name_H-M   'P 1'
#
loop_
_entity.id
_entity.type
_entity.pdbx_description
1 polymer ?
#
loop_
_entity_poly.entity_id
_entity_poly.type
_entity_poly.pdbx_seq_one_letter_code
_entity_poly.pdbx_strand_id
1 'polypeptide(L)'
;MEQDARLLSAMQKMCDQKMPLNTLERKWQIANIPYMLQEKRYQELDEIYNQVLQESFTSRQAEKRYFLSWTQMCNYFYDMNTLVDAGTEGLRLIKTWQQARPHSTHAWLAEAQYWNHRAWLYRSYGWANDTTHAMWLCAGACNEQMVIATLKAIDCDPRQWMAALLTSTNSKVFGQPAWLAAHLNGDSVAGIPLMIALKNYHRRSPQEVEALMAYSGLSFEHAICPVLPRPNILPEYDDDGGQKYWLSVCLTIFPHTFYPFVEYIPFRMLRWGGSHKEISELLDSVTCKHLSTEEHDYMDLLLWWDDYRDVSIEDIAPEEQQYAIDLAENIAQYAQFQECRHNALEWLLACYNKQNDHDKLWCCIQRAVMEDMKLNNYYTAYAIKFALSYYPDSFWIYNFICQNSQNTTYATPVIYRGFFQREGILGFEKDEGQGDAWLEKASDIKYNHNWRSAIKDLSWFDLSDYFIPLATIGKQRNIPAALNLVALEYLDKEDNTKLPYEPSTALEYFRRALKILQDDLNFHSSVSYPLVKNYGYSEHQQDLQNIYFSIAICYQALNKQEISKETRAIYEKNLLDNLFLAHEAGHEKAWGLFLLNIFEVKELSLAHLHLQQVQEEANKGTLEAMITLSRLYGNKEDEKLFNMKLSARWTHFAESLYPDNEIIADCLYHLHFSSLWKRCRYAWYTFRIPASELPGQVNSMV
;
A
#
# COMPACT_ATOMS: atom_id res chain seq x y z
N MET A 1 -10.99 -29.36 24.56
CA MET A 1 -12.39 -29.59 24.95
C MET A 1 -13.10 -28.32 25.43
N GLU A 2 -12.66 -27.63 26.47
CA GLU A 2 -13.40 -26.45 27.01
C GLU A 2 -13.28 -25.17 26.14
N GLN A 3 -12.15 -24.96 25.45
CA GLN A 3 -11.97 -23.79 24.57
C GLN A 3 -12.48 -23.99 23.13
N ASP A 4 -12.52 -25.23 22.61
CA ASP A 4 -13.34 -25.52 21.41
C ASP A 4 -14.80 -25.17 21.69
N ALA A 5 -15.29 -25.40 22.91
CA ALA A 5 -16.62 -24.96 23.32
C ALA A 5 -16.75 -23.43 23.38
N ARG A 6 -15.70 -22.69 23.78
CA ARG A 6 -15.68 -21.21 23.73
C ARG A 6 -15.75 -20.70 22.29
N LEU A 7 -14.94 -21.25 21.39
CA LEU A 7 -14.96 -20.89 19.97
C LEU A 7 -16.31 -21.22 19.35
N LEU A 8 -16.82 -22.45 19.54
CA LEU A 8 -18.14 -22.87 19.07
C LEU A 8 -19.25 -21.98 19.62
N SER A 9 -19.20 -21.63 20.91
CA SER A 9 -20.18 -20.72 21.53
C SER A 9 -20.10 -19.31 20.93
N ALA A 10 -18.89 -18.80 20.68
CA ALA A 10 -18.70 -17.51 20.04
C ALA A 10 -19.22 -17.50 18.59
N MET A 11 -18.93 -18.55 17.81
CA MET A 11 -19.42 -18.69 16.44
C MET A 11 -20.95 -18.85 16.41
N GLN A 12 -21.52 -19.65 17.32
CA GLN A 12 -22.97 -19.79 17.45
C GLN A 12 -23.62 -18.44 17.79
N LYS A 13 -23.04 -17.66 18.71
CA LYS A 13 -23.52 -16.32 19.04
C LYS A 13 -23.44 -15.38 17.83
N MET A 14 -22.35 -15.42 17.07
CA MET A 14 -22.20 -14.66 15.83
C MET A 14 -23.26 -15.03 14.78
N CYS A 15 -23.70 -16.29 14.73
CA CYS A 15 -24.74 -16.74 13.82
C CYS A 15 -26.14 -16.32 14.27
N ASP A 16 -26.45 -16.47 15.56
CA ASP A 16 -27.83 -16.36 16.09
C ASP A 16 -28.21 -14.95 16.52
N GLN A 17 -27.25 -14.12 16.92
CA GLN A 17 -27.51 -12.82 17.53
C GLN A 17 -26.94 -11.70 16.67
N LYS A 18 -27.83 -10.92 16.04
CA LYS A 18 -27.44 -9.71 15.29
C LYS A 18 -26.87 -8.66 16.24
N MET A 19 -25.63 -8.26 16.02
CA MET A 19 -24.98 -7.18 16.78
C MET A 19 -25.61 -5.82 16.45
N PRO A 20 -25.65 -4.88 17.41
CA PRO A 20 -26.03 -3.51 17.10
C PRO A 20 -25.09 -2.95 16.04
N LEU A 21 -25.66 -2.15 15.15
CA LEU A 21 -24.94 -1.51 14.08
C LEU A 21 -23.81 -0.65 14.66
N ASN A 22 -22.58 -0.85 14.19
CA ASN A 22 -21.46 -0.03 14.60
C ASN A 22 -21.59 1.40 14.05
N THR A 23 -21.26 2.40 14.85
CA THR A 23 -21.26 3.80 14.44
C THR A 23 -19.96 4.14 13.70
N LEU A 24 -19.93 5.28 13.01
CA LEU A 24 -18.69 5.79 12.40
C LEU A 24 -17.66 6.25 13.45
N GLU A 25 -18.04 6.32 14.72
CA GLU A 25 -17.22 6.83 15.81
C GLU A 25 -16.15 5.83 16.22
N ARG A 26 -14.94 6.31 16.49
CA ARG A 26 -13.84 5.44 16.88
C ARG A 26 -14.02 4.98 18.32
N LYS A 27 -13.96 3.66 18.54
CA LYS A 27 -13.78 3.13 19.91
C LYS A 27 -12.46 3.68 20.47
N TRP A 28 -12.46 4.10 21.74
CA TRP A 28 -11.28 4.52 22.53
C TRP A 28 -10.63 5.87 22.19
N GLN A 29 -11.23 6.66 21.30
CA GLN A 29 -10.82 8.05 21.09
C GLN A 29 -10.90 8.85 22.41
N ILE A 30 -9.88 9.65 22.73
CA ILE A 30 -9.93 10.58 23.88
C ILE A 30 -10.63 11.87 23.44
N ALA A 31 -10.20 12.46 22.33
CA ALA A 31 -10.81 13.66 21.78
C ALA A 31 -10.68 13.73 20.24
N ASN A 32 -11.59 14.47 19.61
CA ASN A 32 -11.41 14.90 18.23
C ASN A 32 -10.54 16.18 18.22
N ILE A 33 -9.23 15.99 18.33
CA ILE A 33 -8.24 17.09 18.42
C ILE A 33 -8.44 18.10 17.28
N PRO A 34 -8.47 17.72 15.98
CA PRO A 34 -8.60 18.69 14.89
C PRO A 34 -9.84 19.57 15.03
N TYR A 35 -11.00 18.98 15.30
CA TYR A 35 -12.26 19.71 15.48
C TYR A 35 -12.17 20.69 16.66
N MET A 36 -11.68 20.24 17.82
CA MET A 36 -11.55 21.11 18.98
C MET A 36 -10.56 22.26 18.76
N LEU A 37 -9.47 22.03 18.02
CA LEU A 37 -8.51 23.09 17.67
C LEU A 37 -9.10 24.12 16.69
N GLN A 38 -9.90 23.67 15.71
CA GLN A 38 -10.60 24.54 14.76
C GLN A 38 -11.64 25.42 15.47
N GLU A 39 -12.41 24.84 16.39
CA GLU A 39 -13.40 25.55 17.21
C GLU A 39 -12.76 26.34 18.37
N LYS A 40 -11.44 26.37 18.48
CA LYS A 40 -10.67 27.07 19.52
C LYS A 40 -11.04 26.65 20.95
N ARG A 41 -11.48 25.40 21.15
CA ARG A 41 -11.86 24.81 22.45
C ARG A 41 -10.65 24.31 23.24
N TYR A 42 -9.62 25.15 23.35
CA TYR A 42 -8.31 24.76 23.90
C TYR A 42 -8.36 24.34 25.36
N GLN A 43 -9.14 25.04 26.19
CA GLN A 43 -9.25 24.73 27.61
C GLN A 43 -9.88 23.37 27.86
N GLU A 44 -10.98 23.09 27.15
CA GLU A 44 -11.69 21.83 27.29
C GLU A 44 -10.81 20.66 26.83
N LEU A 45 -10.06 20.86 25.74
CA LEU A 45 -9.09 19.87 25.27
C LEU A 45 -7.99 19.59 26.31
N ASP A 46 -7.45 20.64 26.94
CA ASP A 46 -6.47 20.50 28.03
C ASP A 46 -7.09 19.75 29.22
N GLU A 47 -8.31 20.10 29.64
CA GLU A 47 -9.00 19.46 30.77
C GLU A 47 -9.23 17.96 30.53
N ILE A 48 -9.67 17.58 29.32
CA ILE A 48 -9.86 16.18 28.93
C ILE A 48 -8.54 15.40 29.01
N TYR A 49 -7.48 15.90 28.38
CA TYR A 49 -6.20 15.18 28.38
C TYR A 49 -5.50 15.20 29.75
N ASN A 50 -5.70 16.24 30.56
CA ASN A 50 -5.20 16.27 31.94
C ASN A 50 -5.87 15.18 32.79
N GLN A 51 -7.18 15.00 32.62
CA GLN A 51 -7.91 13.93 33.28
C GLN A 51 -7.37 12.56 32.85
N VAL A 52 -7.23 12.30 31.55
CA VAL A 52 -6.76 10.99 31.08
C VAL A 52 -5.29 10.73 31.44
N LEU A 53 -4.43 11.77 31.43
CA LEU A 53 -3.07 11.66 31.94
C LEU A 53 -3.07 11.25 33.42
N GLN A 54 -3.89 11.89 34.26
CA GLN A 54 -4.01 11.53 35.68
C GLN A 54 -4.51 10.09 35.86
N GLU A 55 -5.52 9.68 35.07
CA GLU A 55 -6.06 8.32 35.11
C GLU A 55 -5.03 7.27 34.66
N SER A 56 -4.11 7.62 33.76
CA SER A 56 -3.07 6.71 33.25
C SER A 56 -2.19 6.10 34.34
N PHE A 57 -2.05 6.78 35.49
CA PHE A 57 -1.30 6.28 36.65
C PHE A 57 -2.07 5.29 37.54
N THR A 58 -3.37 5.09 37.29
CA THR A 58 -4.26 4.38 38.21
C THR A 58 -4.53 2.92 37.82
N SER A 59 -4.40 2.58 36.54
CA SER A 59 -4.64 1.23 36.04
C SER A 59 -3.96 0.98 34.68
N ARG A 60 -3.67 -0.29 34.37
CA ARG A 60 -3.12 -0.69 33.06
C ARG A 60 -4.02 -0.36 31.88
N GLN A 61 -5.34 -0.38 32.07
CA GLN A 61 -6.28 -0.04 31.01
C GLN A 61 -6.23 1.46 30.68
N ALA A 62 -6.16 2.32 31.69
CA ALA A 62 -6.03 3.76 31.49
C ALA A 62 -4.66 4.12 30.90
N GLU A 63 -3.59 3.48 31.37
CA GLU A 63 -2.24 3.60 30.80
C GLU A 63 -2.23 3.25 29.31
N LYS A 64 -2.79 2.08 28.94
CA LYS A 64 -2.93 1.64 27.55
C LYS A 64 -3.67 2.66 26.70
N ARG A 65 -4.80 3.16 27.20
CA ARG A 65 -5.63 4.13 26.47
C ARG A 65 -4.86 5.41 26.19
N TYR A 66 -4.15 5.95 27.19
CA TYR A 66 -3.34 7.15 27.01
C TYR A 66 -2.17 6.90 26.04
N PHE A 67 -1.43 5.80 26.21
CA PHE A 67 -0.36 5.38 25.29
C PHE A 67 -0.85 5.33 23.84
N LEU A 68 -1.91 4.56 23.58
CA LEU A 68 -2.43 4.37 22.23
C LEU A 68 -3.03 5.64 21.62
N SER A 69 -3.50 6.61 22.41
CA SER A 69 -3.96 7.88 21.85
C SER A 69 -2.84 8.74 21.23
N TRP A 70 -1.59 8.54 21.70
CA TRP A 70 -0.42 9.32 21.31
C TRP A 70 0.61 8.55 20.47
N THR A 71 0.55 7.22 20.39
CA THR A 71 1.52 6.43 19.62
C THR A 71 0.99 6.14 18.21
N GLN A 72 1.75 6.49 17.17
CA GLN A 72 1.33 6.32 15.77
C GLN A 72 1.48 4.87 15.25
N MET A 73 2.57 4.17 15.61
CA MET A 73 3.00 2.94 14.92
C MET A 73 1.91 1.85 14.93
N CYS A 74 1.44 1.48 13.72
CA CYS A 74 0.46 0.42 13.49
C CYS A 74 -0.77 0.47 14.42
N ASN A 75 -1.24 1.68 14.75
CA ASN A 75 -2.22 1.88 15.80
C ASN A 75 -3.49 2.58 15.31
N TYR A 76 -4.62 1.90 15.46
CA TYR A 76 -5.95 2.37 15.07
C TYR A 76 -6.59 3.36 16.05
N PHE A 77 -5.93 3.67 17.17
CA PHE A 77 -6.43 4.53 18.25
C PHE A 77 -5.69 5.87 18.36
N TYR A 78 -4.74 6.13 17.46
CA TYR A 78 -3.98 7.37 17.43
C TYR A 78 -4.87 8.58 17.09
N ASP A 79 -5.00 9.52 18.02
CA ASP A 79 -5.92 10.68 17.94
C ASP A 79 -5.37 11.80 17.06
N MET A 80 -4.06 11.83 16.83
CA MET A 80 -3.37 12.89 16.08
C MET A 80 -3.30 12.63 14.57
N ASN A 81 -3.75 11.47 14.06
CA ASN A 81 -3.65 11.08 12.63
C ASN A 81 -4.08 12.21 11.68
N THR A 82 -5.31 12.71 11.81
CA THR A 82 -5.85 13.76 10.94
C THR A 82 -5.03 15.06 11.03
N LEU A 83 -4.46 15.36 12.21
CA LEU A 83 -3.69 16.58 12.41
C LEU A 83 -2.29 16.48 11.80
N VAL A 84 -1.62 15.34 11.93
CA VAL A 84 -0.29 15.13 11.33
C VAL A 84 -0.38 14.94 9.81
N ASP A 85 -1.43 14.31 9.31
CA ASP A 85 -1.68 14.16 7.86
C ASP A 85 -1.95 15.52 7.18
N ALA A 86 -2.50 16.49 7.92
CA ALA A 86 -2.82 17.83 7.42
C ALA A 86 -1.59 18.73 7.12
N GLY A 87 -0.36 18.21 7.13
CA GLY A 87 0.78 19.01 6.70
C GLY A 87 1.15 20.14 7.68
N THR A 88 1.67 21.22 7.11
CA THR A 88 1.98 22.47 7.81
C THR A 88 0.76 23.14 8.44
N GLU A 89 -0.46 22.89 7.93
CA GLU A 89 -1.69 23.40 8.51
C GLU A 89 -1.98 22.75 9.87
N GLY A 90 -1.69 21.45 10.01
CA GLY A 90 -1.74 20.77 11.30
C GLY A 90 -0.79 21.38 12.32
N LEU A 91 0.46 21.64 11.93
CA LEU A 91 1.44 22.33 12.77
C LEU A 91 0.96 23.73 13.17
N ARG A 92 0.36 24.48 12.24
CA ARG A 92 -0.19 25.81 12.52
C ARG A 92 -1.28 25.78 13.59
N LEU A 93 -2.18 24.79 13.56
CA LEU A 93 -3.21 24.60 14.58
C LEU A 93 -2.59 24.30 15.96
N ILE A 94 -1.57 23.42 16.00
CA ILE A 94 -0.83 23.12 17.24
C ILE A 94 -0.14 24.38 17.80
N LYS A 95 0.55 25.14 16.95
CA LYS A 95 1.21 26.39 17.35
C LYS A 95 0.22 27.43 17.88
N THR A 96 -0.97 27.50 17.30
CA THR A 96 -2.04 28.40 17.78
C THR A 96 -2.53 27.98 19.17
N TRP A 97 -2.66 26.67 19.43
CA TRP A 97 -2.98 26.15 20.76
C TRP A 97 -1.90 26.51 21.78
N GLN A 98 -0.61 26.34 21.45
CA GLN A 98 0.49 26.73 22.32
C GLN A 98 0.50 28.24 22.62
N GLN A 99 0.19 29.09 21.64
CA GLN A 99 0.10 30.54 21.86
C GLN A 99 -1.05 30.90 22.81
N ALA A 100 -2.21 30.22 22.70
CA ALA A 100 -3.36 30.45 23.57
C ALA A 100 -3.20 29.83 24.97
N ARG A 101 -2.43 28.73 25.08
CA ARG A 101 -2.18 27.97 26.30
C ARG A 101 -0.67 27.60 26.41
N PRO A 102 0.22 28.56 26.72
CA PRO A 102 1.67 28.31 26.74
C PRO A 102 2.13 27.24 27.75
N HIS A 103 1.35 27.02 28.80
CA HIS A 103 1.61 26.04 29.86
C HIS A 103 0.86 24.71 29.65
N SER A 104 0.24 24.49 28.47
CA SER A 104 -0.39 23.20 28.17
C SER A 104 0.67 22.16 27.79
N THR A 105 0.88 21.17 28.66
CA THR A 105 1.77 20.03 28.38
C THR A 105 1.34 19.27 27.12
N HIS A 106 0.02 19.20 26.88
CA HIS A 106 -0.55 18.47 25.73
C HIS A 106 -0.34 19.19 24.40
N ALA A 107 -0.31 20.54 24.38
CA ALA A 107 0.02 21.29 23.19
C ALA A 107 1.49 21.10 22.76
N TRP A 108 2.40 20.97 23.74
CA TRP A 108 3.80 20.64 23.49
C TRP A 108 4.00 19.17 23.11
N LEU A 109 3.28 18.23 23.74
CA LEU A 109 3.29 16.82 23.34
C LEU A 109 2.74 16.62 21.92
N ALA A 110 1.69 17.35 21.54
CA ALA A 110 1.14 17.32 20.18
C ALA A 110 2.16 17.79 19.13
N GLU A 111 2.95 18.83 19.43
CA GLU A 111 4.06 19.24 18.56
C GLU A 111 5.16 18.19 18.51
N ALA A 112 5.53 17.59 19.65
CA ALA A 112 6.50 16.51 19.67
C ALA A 112 6.05 15.35 18.77
N GLN A 113 4.79 14.93 18.86
CA GLN A 113 4.23 13.90 17.99
C GLN A 113 4.15 14.31 16.51
N TYR A 114 3.87 15.57 16.22
CA TYR A 114 3.92 16.09 14.86
C TYR A 114 5.32 15.94 14.26
N TRP A 115 6.36 16.36 14.99
CA TRP A 115 7.74 16.25 14.52
C TRP A 115 8.21 14.79 14.45
N ASN A 116 7.79 13.95 15.39
CA ASN A 116 8.01 12.49 15.33
C ASN A 116 7.43 11.90 14.03
N HIS A 117 6.16 12.19 13.72
CA HIS A 117 5.53 11.75 12.48
C HIS A 117 6.31 12.19 11.25
N ARG A 118 6.75 13.46 11.20
CA ARG A 118 7.55 13.98 10.08
C ARG A 118 8.91 13.29 9.95
N ALA A 119 9.58 13.01 11.06
CA ALA A 119 10.86 12.29 11.05
C ALA A 119 10.70 10.88 10.45
N TRP A 120 9.66 10.14 10.87
CA TRP A 120 9.32 8.85 10.30
C TRP A 120 8.90 8.93 8.83
N LEU A 121 8.18 9.98 8.44
CA LEU A 121 7.78 10.18 7.05
C LEU A 121 8.98 10.40 6.12
N TYR A 122 10.01 11.14 6.56
CA TYR A 122 11.25 11.30 5.78
C TYR A 122 12.05 10.01 5.65
N ARG A 123 12.17 9.24 6.73
CA ARG A 123 12.84 7.93 6.74
C ARG A 123 12.04 6.85 6.00
N SER A 124 10.74 7.06 5.82
CA SER A 124 9.76 6.03 5.47
C SER A 124 9.66 4.92 6.52
N TYR A 125 8.55 4.16 6.47
CA TYR A 125 8.35 2.98 7.32
C TYR A 125 8.94 1.71 6.66
N GLY A 126 9.54 1.84 5.47
CA GLY A 126 10.19 0.78 4.70
C GLY A 126 11.72 0.70 4.88
N TRP A 127 12.41 0.20 3.85
CA TRP A 127 13.85 -0.08 3.90
C TRP A 127 14.70 1.21 3.84
N ALA A 128 15.73 1.29 4.68
CA ALA A 128 16.60 2.47 4.82
C ALA A 128 17.34 2.89 3.53
N ASN A 129 17.47 1.99 2.55
CA ASN A 129 18.23 2.21 1.32
C ASN A 129 17.57 3.21 0.36
N ASP A 130 16.27 3.43 0.48
CA ASP A 130 15.53 4.39 -0.36
C ASP A 130 15.53 5.81 0.22
N THR A 131 16.03 5.99 1.44
CA THR A 131 16.08 7.30 2.12
C THR A 131 17.31 8.09 1.70
N THR A 132 17.13 9.24 1.07
CA THR A 132 18.25 10.09 0.64
C THR A 132 18.98 10.73 1.83
N HIS A 133 20.22 11.18 1.61
CA HIS A 133 20.97 11.90 2.65
C HIS A 133 20.24 13.16 3.14
N ALA A 134 19.61 13.92 2.24
CA ALA A 134 18.84 15.11 2.60
C ALA A 134 17.60 14.75 3.46
N MET A 135 16.94 13.64 3.18
CA MET A 135 15.84 13.13 4.01
C MET A 135 16.32 12.74 5.41
N TRP A 136 17.48 12.08 5.54
CA TRP A 136 18.08 11.81 6.85
C TRP A 136 18.39 13.08 7.64
N LEU A 137 18.91 14.12 6.96
CA LEU A 137 19.15 15.42 7.59
C LEU A 137 17.83 16.11 8.02
N CYS A 138 16.78 16.03 7.21
CA CYS A 138 15.45 16.55 7.57
C CYS A 138 14.82 15.78 8.73
N ALA A 139 14.97 14.44 8.75
CA ALA A 139 14.51 13.60 9.85
C ALA A 139 15.23 13.95 11.16
N GLY A 140 16.56 14.14 11.11
CA GLY A 140 17.34 14.61 12.25
C GLY A 140 16.93 16.01 12.73
N ALA A 141 16.64 16.93 11.81
CA ALA A 141 16.13 18.26 12.15
C ALA A 141 14.73 18.22 12.80
N CYS A 142 13.85 17.34 12.32
CA CYS A 142 12.56 17.09 12.97
C CYS A 142 12.73 16.50 14.36
N ASN A 143 13.64 15.53 14.53
CA ASN A 143 13.95 14.95 15.84
C ASN A 143 14.46 16.02 16.82
N GLU A 144 15.29 16.96 16.36
CA GLU A 144 15.75 18.07 17.19
C GLU A 144 14.60 19.00 17.65
N GLN A 145 13.64 19.31 16.77
CA GLN A 145 12.43 20.04 17.15
C GLN A 145 11.53 19.24 18.11
N MET A 146 11.43 17.93 17.91
CA MET A 146 10.70 17.02 18.79
C MET A 146 11.29 17.04 20.21
N VAL A 147 12.62 16.94 20.36
CA VAL A 147 13.28 16.96 21.67
C VAL A 147 13.01 18.29 22.40
N ILE A 148 13.04 19.42 21.69
CA ILE A 148 12.69 20.74 22.24
C ILE A 148 11.25 20.74 22.78
N ALA A 149 10.29 20.26 21.99
CA ALA A 149 8.90 20.17 22.38
C ALA A 149 8.69 19.22 23.57
N THR A 150 9.39 18.08 23.60
CA THR A 150 9.37 17.15 24.74
C THR A 150 9.83 17.82 26.04
N LEU A 151 10.97 18.52 26.03
CA LEU A 151 11.49 19.20 27.22
C LEU A 151 10.50 20.25 27.75
N LYS A 152 9.83 20.99 26.85
CA LYS A 152 8.76 21.93 27.22
C LYS A 152 7.52 21.23 27.77
N ALA A 153 7.13 20.08 27.21
CA ALA A 153 5.99 19.32 27.69
C ALA A 153 6.20 18.81 29.13
N ILE A 154 7.39 18.30 29.43
CA ILE A 154 7.76 17.81 30.78
C ILE A 154 7.91 18.97 31.76
N ASP A 155 8.42 20.12 31.33
CA ASP A 155 8.49 21.32 32.19
C ASP A 155 7.10 21.86 32.56
N CYS A 156 6.15 21.85 31.61
CA CYS A 156 4.78 22.28 31.85
C CYS A 156 4.04 21.36 32.84
N ASP A 157 4.25 20.04 32.73
CA ASP A 157 3.73 19.07 33.69
C ASP A 157 4.75 17.91 33.85
N PRO A 158 5.42 17.80 35.01
CA PRO A 158 6.40 16.76 35.28
C PRO A 158 5.83 15.33 35.20
N ARG A 159 4.50 15.16 35.19
CA ARG A 159 3.84 13.85 35.02
C ARG A 159 3.81 13.38 33.57
N GLN A 160 4.25 14.18 32.60
CA GLN A 160 4.14 13.85 31.17
C GLN A 160 5.12 12.76 30.71
N TRP A 161 4.90 11.52 31.14
CA TRP A 161 5.74 10.36 30.85
C TRP A 161 5.78 10.00 29.36
N MET A 162 4.70 10.26 28.61
CA MET A 162 4.63 9.96 27.18
C MET A 162 5.66 10.74 26.36
N ALA A 163 6.00 11.97 26.79
CA ALA A 163 7.02 12.77 26.12
C ALA A 163 8.42 12.15 26.28
N ALA A 164 8.73 11.62 27.47
CA ALA A 164 9.99 10.91 27.73
C ALA A 164 10.08 9.61 26.91
N LEU A 165 8.99 8.84 26.84
CA LEU A 165 8.92 7.63 26.02
C LEU A 165 9.18 7.92 24.54
N LEU A 166 8.53 8.96 23.99
CA LEU A 166 8.72 9.34 22.59
C LEU A 166 10.19 9.63 22.26
N THR A 167 10.88 10.36 23.14
CA THR A 167 12.30 10.66 22.96
C THR A 167 13.19 9.43 23.09
N SER A 168 12.80 8.45 23.93
CA SER A 168 13.49 7.17 24.04
C SER A 168 13.58 6.50 22.67
N THR A 169 12.46 6.16 22.04
CA THR A 169 12.44 5.51 20.71
C THR A 169 13.22 6.31 19.66
N ASN A 170 12.97 7.61 19.57
CA ASN A 170 13.57 8.42 18.51
C ASN A 170 15.08 8.63 18.68
N SER A 171 15.60 8.61 19.91
CA SER A 171 17.04 8.66 20.14
C SER A 171 17.79 7.48 19.53
N LYS A 172 17.17 6.29 19.52
CA LYS A 172 17.73 5.08 18.91
C LYS A 172 17.66 5.13 17.38
N VAL A 173 16.59 5.70 16.85
CA VAL A 173 16.27 5.68 15.41
C VAL A 173 16.96 6.83 14.65
N PHE A 174 16.98 8.03 15.22
CA PHE A 174 17.47 9.27 14.60
C PHE A 174 18.69 9.88 15.29
N GLY A 175 19.15 9.28 16.40
CA GLY A 175 20.22 9.83 17.22
C GLY A 175 19.74 10.94 18.17
N GLN A 176 20.68 11.56 18.87
CA GLN A 176 20.40 12.69 19.77
C GLN A 176 20.94 14.00 19.23
N PRO A 177 20.26 15.14 19.48
CA PRO A 177 20.84 16.45 19.20
C PRO A 177 22.14 16.65 19.98
N ALA A 178 23.18 17.17 19.32
CA ALA A 178 24.51 17.31 19.93
C ALA A 178 24.53 18.21 21.17
N TRP A 179 23.62 19.19 21.26
CA TRP A 179 23.51 20.07 22.42
C TRP A 179 22.82 19.40 23.62
N LEU A 180 22.11 18.29 23.42
CA LEU A 180 21.28 17.70 24.45
C LEU A 180 22.10 17.24 25.65
N ALA A 181 23.26 16.60 25.44
CA ALA A 181 24.12 16.16 26.54
C ALA A 181 24.57 17.33 27.44
N ALA A 182 24.95 18.48 26.87
CA ALA A 182 25.30 19.68 27.63
C ALA A 182 24.09 20.21 28.44
N HIS A 183 22.92 20.25 27.81
CA HIS A 183 21.68 20.64 28.51
C HIS A 183 21.34 19.71 29.68
N LEU A 184 21.46 18.40 29.47
CA LEU A 184 21.25 17.36 30.49
C LEU A 184 22.35 17.36 31.57
N ASN A 185 23.49 18.01 31.35
CA ASN A 185 24.51 18.30 32.36
C ASN A 185 24.29 19.63 33.10
N GLY A 186 23.31 20.42 32.66
CA GLY A 186 22.91 21.67 33.31
C GLY A 186 23.57 22.90 32.70
N ASP A 187 24.28 22.72 31.59
CA ASP A 187 24.86 23.82 30.84
C ASP A 187 23.78 24.63 30.12
N SER A 188 24.00 25.93 30.01
CA SER A 188 23.15 26.81 29.20
C SER A 188 23.38 26.56 27.71
N VAL A 189 22.36 26.06 27.01
CA VAL A 189 22.39 25.76 25.56
C VAL A 189 21.61 26.76 24.70
N ALA A 190 21.06 27.81 25.30
CA ALA A 190 20.29 28.82 24.59
C ALA A 190 21.15 29.55 23.54
N GLY A 191 20.61 29.76 22.34
CA GLY A 191 21.30 30.48 21.27
C GLY A 191 22.19 29.61 20.37
N ILE A 192 22.32 28.30 20.65
CA ILE A 192 23.08 27.38 19.80
C ILE A 192 22.33 27.16 18.47
N PRO A 193 23.00 27.24 17.30
CA PRO A 193 22.36 26.94 16.03
C PRO A 193 21.83 25.49 15.97
N LEU A 194 20.58 25.32 15.57
CA LEU A 194 19.94 24.04 15.27
C LEU A 194 20.13 23.70 13.79
N MET A 195 19.88 22.44 13.41
CA MET A 195 19.87 22.00 12.01
C MET A 195 21.18 22.30 11.26
N ILE A 196 22.33 22.37 11.95
CA ILE A 196 23.62 22.79 11.36
C ILE A 196 23.98 21.95 10.14
N ALA A 197 23.82 20.63 10.24
CA ALA A 197 24.11 19.71 9.14
C ALA A 197 23.18 19.99 7.93
N LEU A 198 21.88 20.19 8.16
CA LEU A 198 20.92 20.55 7.13
C LEU A 198 21.23 21.92 6.50
N LYS A 199 21.60 22.92 7.30
CA LYS A 199 22.00 24.25 6.81
C LYS A 199 23.29 24.20 5.98
N ASN A 200 24.25 23.38 6.39
CA ASN A 200 25.48 23.16 5.62
C ASN A 200 25.20 22.43 4.30
N TYR A 201 24.25 21.49 4.29
CA TYR A 201 23.83 20.79 3.08
C TYR A 201 22.99 21.69 2.15
N HIS A 202 22.12 22.54 2.69
CA HIS A 202 21.33 23.54 1.95
C HIS A 202 22.21 24.46 1.11
N ARG A 203 23.41 24.83 1.59
CA ARG A 203 24.39 25.62 0.81
C ARG A 203 24.82 24.92 -0.49
N ARG A 204 24.75 23.59 -0.55
CA ARG A 204 25.13 22.77 -1.71
C ARG A 204 23.91 22.44 -2.57
N SER A 205 22.78 22.11 -1.93
CA SER A 205 21.53 21.68 -2.59
C SER A 205 20.33 22.45 -2.04
N PRO A 206 20.19 23.76 -2.33
CA PRO A 206 19.15 24.59 -1.71
C PRO A 206 17.73 24.17 -2.11
N GLN A 207 17.52 23.88 -3.40
CA GLN A 207 16.21 23.49 -3.95
C GLN A 207 15.69 22.18 -3.33
N GLU A 208 16.57 21.18 -3.16
CA GLU A 208 16.22 19.89 -2.55
C GLU A 208 15.80 20.07 -1.09
N VAL A 209 16.60 20.81 -0.31
CA VAL A 209 16.32 21.03 1.11
C VAL A 209 15.06 21.87 1.30
N GLU A 210 14.86 22.92 0.49
CA GLU A 210 13.65 23.75 0.57
C GLU A 210 12.38 22.95 0.24
N ALA A 211 12.42 22.13 -0.80
CA ALA A 211 11.30 21.26 -1.14
C ALA A 211 11.02 20.21 -0.05
N LEU A 212 12.07 19.59 0.50
CA LEU A 212 11.91 18.65 1.60
C LEU A 212 11.34 19.34 2.84
N MET A 213 11.87 20.49 3.25
CA MET A 213 11.40 21.25 4.41
C MET A 213 9.93 21.67 4.28
N ALA A 214 9.44 21.92 3.06
CA ALA A 214 8.04 22.27 2.82
C ALA A 214 7.04 21.17 3.28
N TYR A 215 7.42 19.89 3.23
CA TYR A 215 6.56 18.79 3.72
C TYR A 215 6.33 18.84 5.23
N SER A 216 7.32 19.28 6.00
CA SER A 216 7.27 19.28 7.46
C SER A 216 6.98 20.65 8.06
N GLY A 217 7.22 21.73 7.31
CA GLY A 217 7.19 23.09 7.83
C GLY A 217 8.45 23.47 8.61
N LEU A 218 9.55 22.71 8.45
CA LEU A 218 10.85 23.13 8.94
C LEU A 218 11.21 24.50 8.34
N SER A 219 11.88 25.35 9.13
CA SER A 219 12.31 26.68 8.70
C SER A 219 13.63 27.06 9.36
N PHE A 220 14.52 27.70 8.60
CA PHE A 220 15.76 28.26 9.13
C PHE A 220 15.56 29.52 9.97
N GLU A 221 14.39 30.17 9.91
CA GLU A 221 14.08 31.36 10.71
C GLU A 221 14.08 31.06 12.21
N HIS A 222 13.74 29.83 12.59
CA HIS A 222 13.65 29.35 13.96
C HIS A 222 14.73 28.29 14.29
N ALA A 223 15.84 28.26 13.53
CA ALA A 223 16.91 27.28 13.68
C ALA A 223 17.93 27.65 14.76
N ILE A 224 17.47 28.14 15.91
CA ILE A 224 18.28 28.43 17.09
C ILE A 224 17.61 27.80 18.30
N CYS A 225 18.41 27.17 19.17
CA CYS A 225 17.93 26.56 20.39
C CYS A 225 17.31 27.65 21.29
N PRO A 226 16.00 27.56 21.62
CA PRO A 226 15.36 28.53 22.50
C PRO A 226 15.91 28.39 23.93
N VAL A 227 15.50 29.30 24.81
CA VAL A 227 15.74 29.09 26.25
C VAL A 227 14.88 27.91 26.71
N LEU A 228 15.56 26.80 27.00
CA LEU A 228 14.94 25.56 27.45
C LEU A 228 15.04 25.46 28.98
N PRO A 229 13.92 25.13 29.65
CA PRO A 229 13.98 24.73 31.05
C PRO A 229 14.74 23.41 31.16
N ARG A 230 15.41 23.16 32.28
CA ARG A 230 15.81 21.81 32.68
C ARG A 230 14.75 21.29 33.65
N PRO A 231 13.82 20.40 33.23
CA PRO A 231 12.81 19.89 34.14
C PRO A 231 13.45 19.22 35.36
N ASN A 232 12.94 19.55 36.56
CA ASN A 232 13.49 19.06 37.83
C ASN A 232 13.42 17.53 38.00
N ILE A 233 12.54 16.88 37.24
CA ILE A 233 12.33 15.42 37.26
C ILE A 233 13.38 14.65 36.46
N LEU A 234 14.21 15.34 35.67
CA LEU A 234 15.26 14.68 34.89
C LEU A 234 16.35 14.12 35.82
N PRO A 235 16.66 12.81 35.74
CA PRO A 235 17.74 12.21 36.52
C PRO A 235 19.10 12.78 36.08
N GLU A 236 20.12 12.55 36.91
CA GLU A 236 21.50 12.85 36.55
C GLU A 236 21.87 12.19 35.23
N TYR A 237 22.60 12.91 34.40
CA TYR A 237 23.02 12.43 33.09
C TYR A 237 24.02 11.29 33.26
N ASP A 238 23.70 10.13 32.68
CA ASP A 238 24.69 9.09 32.39
C ASP A 238 25.26 9.32 30.99
N ASP A 239 26.53 8.98 30.75
CA ASP A 239 27.24 9.27 29.50
C ASP A 239 26.55 8.75 28.21
N ASP A 240 25.48 7.94 28.32
CA ASP A 240 24.72 7.38 27.21
C ASP A 240 23.75 8.41 26.59
N GLY A 241 23.02 9.23 27.36
CA GLY A 241 22.10 10.25 26.83
C GLY A 241 21.02 9.79 25.83
N GLY A 242 21.03 8.51 25.46
CA GLY A 242 20.26 7.88 24.42
C GLY A 242 19.04 7.18 24.98
N GLN A 243 18.66 6.07 24.35
CA GLN A 243 17.41 5.37 24.61
C GLN A 243 17.26 4.94 26.09
N LYS A 244 18.35 4.50 26.72
CA LYS A 244 18.37 4.08 28.14
C LYS A 244 18.10 5.25 29.08
N TYR A 245 18.74 6.40 28.86
CA TYR A 245 18.53 7.60 29.66
C TYR A 245 17.06 8.02 29.65
N TRP A 246 16.44 8.09 28.47
CA TRP A 246 15.04 8.52 28.35
C TRP A 246 14.04 7.49 28.86
N LEU A 247 14.37 6.20 28.84
CA LEU A 247 13.60 5.20 29.57
C LEU A 247 13.69 5.44 31.08
N SER A 248 14.89 5.75 31.61
CA SER A 248 15.09 6.10 33.02
C SER A 248 14.30 7.37 33.42
N VAL A 249 14.26 8.39 32.57
CA VAL A 249 13.39 9.57 32.76
C VAL A 249 11.92 9.15 32.86
N CYS A 250 11.45 8.32 31.92
CA CYS A 250 10.07 7.83 31.91
C CYS A 250 9.74 7.06 33.20
N LEU A 251 10.65 6.22 33.68
CA LEU A 251 10.49 5.45 34.93
C LEU A 251 10.62 6.32 36.18
N THR A 252 11.35 7.44 36.12
CA THR A 252 11.37 8.42 37.21
C THR A 252 10.01 9.11 37.34
N ILE A 253 9.36 9.41 36.21
CA ILE A 253 8.02 10.03 36.17
C ILE A 253 6.94 9.00 36.54
N PHE A 254 7.00 7.80 35.99
CA PHE A 254 6.04 6.73 36.20
C PHE A 254 6.75 5.39 36.50
N PRO A 255 7.15 5.15 37.76
CA PRO A 255 7.97 3.98 38.15
C PRO A 255 7.34 2.62 37.84
N HIS A 256 6.01 2.54 37.85
CA HIS A 256 5.30 1.28 37.68
C HIS A 256 4.76 1.07 36.26
N THR A 257 5.08 1.93 35.30
CA THR A 257 4.61 1.85 33.91
C THR A 257 5.02 0.53 33.22
N PHE A 258 4.21 0.07 32.27
CA PHE A 258 4.43 -1.13 31.47
C PHE A 258 4.60 -0.81 29.97
N TYR A 259 3.75 0.03 29.40
CA TYR A 259 3.75 0.30 27.95
C TYR A 259 5.03 0.95 27.39
N PRO A 260 5.79 1.75 28.16
CA PRO A 260 7.13 2.18 27.75
C PRO A 260 8.06 1.03 27.41
N PHE A 261 7.97 -0.10 28.10
CA PHE A 261 8.78 -1.27 27.76
C PHE A 261 8.30 -1.96 26.49
N VAL A 262 6.97 -2.02 26.27
CA VAL A 262 6.36 -2.57 25.05
C VAL A 262 6.87 -1.85 23.79
N GLU A 263 7.07 -0.54 23.88
CA GLU A 263 7.64 0.28 22.82
C GLU A 263 9.17 0.18 22.77
N TYR A 264 9.84 0.10 23.92
CA TYR A 264 11.31 0.09 24.03
C TYR A 264 11.96 -1.21 23.49
N ILE A 265 11.44 -2.37 23.88
CA ILE A 265 12.03 -3.68 23.58
C ILE A 265 12.19 -3.95 22.08
N PRO A 266 11.19 -3.65 21.21
CA PRO A 266 11.34 -3.85 19.78
C PRO A 266 12.57 -3.19 19.13
N PHE A 267 13.07 -2.10 19.71
CA PHE A 267 14.28 -1.40 19.25
C PHE A 267 15.58 -1.92 19.89
N ARG A 268 15.48 -2.93 20.75
CA ARG A 268 16.60 -3.72 21.32
C ARG A 268 16.75 -5.09 20.68
N MET A 269 15.87 -5.44 19.75
CA MET A 269 15.95 -6.67 18.96
C MET A 269 17.12 -6.65 17.98
N LEU A 270 17.50 -7.81 17.45
CA LEU A 270 18.69 -8.01 16.60
C LEU A 270 18.68 -7.10 15.37
N ARG A 271 17.52 -6.92 14.73
CA ARG A 271 17.33 -6.05 13.56
C ARG A 271 17.66 -4.56 13.81
N TRP A 272 17.67 -4.12 15.08
CA TRP A 272 18.05 -2.77 15.51
C TRP A 272 19.44 -2.73 16.17
N GLY A 273 20.23 -3.79 16.01
CA GLY A 273 21.59 -3.90 16.55
C GLY A 273 21.65 -4.10 18.06
N GLY A 274 20.58 -4.60 18.69
CA GLY A 274 20.61 -5.08 20.07
C GLY A 274 20.72 -6.61 20.14
N SER A 275 20.34 -7.21 21.27
CA SER A 275 20.35 -8.67 21.44
C SER A 275 19.29 -9.14 22.43
N HIS A 276 18.82 -10.39 22.27
CA HIS A 276 17.91 -11.02 23.23
C HIS A 276 18.53 -11.12 24.63
N LYS A 277 19.85 -11.32 24.73
CA LYS A 277 20.56 -11.34 26.02
C LYS A 277 20.41 -10.03 26.79
N GLU A 278 20.59 -8.88 26.13
CA GLU A 278 20.40 -7.57 26.76
C GLU A 278 18.96 -7.36 27.22
N ILE A 279 17.99 -7.91 26.47
CA ILE A 279 16.57 -7.85 26.82
C ILE A 279 16.30 -8.72 28.05
N SER A 280 16.78 -9.96 28.09
CA SER A 280 16.65 -10.84 29.27
C SER A 280 17.29 -10.22 30.52
N GLU A 281 18.49 -9.65 30.40
CA GLU A 281 19.15 -8.96 31.52
C GLU A 281 18.34 -7.76 32.04
N LEU A 282 17.65 -7.04 31.16
CA LEU A 282 16.72 -5.96 31.56
C LEU A 282 15.49 -6.52 32.28
N LEU A 283 14.89 -7.59 31.76
CA LEU A 283 13.71 -8.23 32.36
C LEU A 283 14.03 -8.80 33.75
N ASP A 284 15.24 -9.33 33.97
CA ASP A 284 15.70 -9.83 35.28
C ASP A 284 16.11 -8.72 36.26
N SER A 285 16.21 -7.47 35.79
CA SER A 285 16.70 -6.36 36.60
C SER A 285 15.69 -5.86 37.64
N VAL A 286 16.17 -5.11 38.63
CA VAL A 286 15.30 -4.47 39.65
C VAL A 286 14.24 -3.55 39.02
N THR A 287 14.54 -3.01 37.84
CA THR A 287 13.70 -2.07 37.09
C THR A 287 12.40 -2.70 36.59
N CYS A 288 12.36 -4.03 36.41
CA CYS A 288 11.19 -4.75 35.93
C CYS A 288 10.47 -5.54 37.03
N LYS A 289 10.95 -5.51 38.28
CA LYS A 289 10.37 -6.32 39.39
C LYS A 289 8.91 -6.00 39.73
N HIS A 290 8.41 -4.83 39.34
CA HIS A 290 7.02 -4.45 39.55
C HIS A 290 6.08 -5.03 38.49
N LEU A 291 6.62 -5.57 37.40
CA LEU A 291 5.82 -6.18 36.35
C LEU A 291 5.17 -7.46 36.85
N SER A 292 3.93 -7.71 36.43
CA SER A 292 3.24 -8.95 36.76
C SER A 292 3.82 -10.14 35.99
N THR A 293 3.50 -11.36 36.41
CA THR A 293 3.91 -12.57 35.67
C THR A 293 3.40 -12.55 34.24
N GLU A 294 2.18 -12.06 34.03
CA GLU A 294 1.60 -11.91 32.70
C GLU A 294 2.36 -10.87 31.87
N GLU A 295 2.80 -9.77 32.47
CA GLU A 295 3.57 -8.72 31.80
C GLU A 295 4.98 -9.20 31.41
N HIS A 296 5.60 -10.05 32.23
CA HIS A 296 6.84 -10.74 31.86
C HIS A 296 6.63 -11.70 30.69
N ASP A 297 5.58 -12.52 30.75
CA ASP A 297 5.20 -13.47 29.67
C ASP A 297 4.98 -12.73 28.33
N TYR A 298 4.31 -11.58 28.34
CA TYR A 298 4.16 -10.74 27.16
C TYR A 298 5.50 -10.37 26.52
N MET A 299 6.51 -10.04 27.34
CA MET A 299 7.81 -9.58 26.86
C MET A 299 8.67 -10.72 26.34
N ASP A 300 8.57 -11.90 26.93
CA ASP A 300 9.19 -13.11 26.39
C ASP A 300 8.57 -13.49 25.05
N LEU A 301 7.25 -13.34 24.91
CA LEU A 301 6.56 -13.60 23.64
C LEU A 301 6.87 -12.57 22.55
N LEU A 302 7.32 -11.36 22.90
CA LEU A 302 7.87 -10.42 21.91
C LEU A 302 9.20 -10.93 21.32
N LEU A 303 10.03 -11.62 22.09
CA LEU A 303 11.26 -12.22 21.57
C LEU A 303 10.95 -13.33 20.59
N TRP A 304 10.01 -14.21 20.94
CA TRP A 304 9.46 -15.20 20.00
C TRP A 304 8.95 -14.53 18.73
N TRP A 305 8.18 -13.45 18.84
CA TRP A 305 7.65 -12.76 17.67
C TRP A 305 8.75 -12.18 16.76
N ASP A 306 9.86 -11.69 17.31
CA ASP A 306 11.02 -11.20 16.54
C ASP A 306 11.59 -12.29 15.62
N ASP A 307 11.61 -13.54 16.08
CA ASP A 307 12.15 -14.68 15.33
C ASP A 307 11.22 -15.14 14.19
N TYR A 308 9.90 -14.94 14.29
CA TYR A 308 8.92 -15.51 13.35
C TYR A 308 8.14 -14.49 12.51
N ARG A 309 8.04 -13.23 12.94
CA ARG A 309 7.19 -12.20 12.30
C ARG A 309 7.37 -12.09 10.79
N ASP A 310 8.62 -12.08 10.34
CA ASP A 310 8.99 -11.83 8.95
C ASP A 310 9.49 -13.12 8.25
N VAL A 311 9.30 -14.29 8.87
CA VAL A 311 9.77 -15.59 8.37
C VAL A 311 8.61 -16.38 7.77
N SER A 312 8.74 -16.76 6.49
CA SER A 312 7.79 -17.66 5.85
C SER A 312 7.95 -19.07 6.42
N ILE A 313 6.86 -19.83 6.52
CA ILE A 313 6.92 -21.25 6.89
C ILE A 313 7.83 -22.06 5.95
N GLU A 314 7.94 -21.62 4.69
CA GLU A 314 8.79 -22.22 3.65
C GLU A 314 10.29 -22.02 3.91
N ASP A 315 10.66 -20.99 4.70
CA ASP A 315 12.05 -20.67 5.06
C ASP A 315 12.50 -21.42 6.33
N ILE A 316 11.58 -22.05 7.04
CA ILE A 316 11.85 -22.90 8.21
C ILE A 316 12.17 -24.32 7.74
N ALA A 317 13.18 -24.93 8.35
CA ALA A 317 13.58 -26.31 8.05
C ALA A 317 12.37 -27.26 8.18
N PRO A 318 12.11 -28.16 7.22
CA PRO A 318 10.91 -29.00 7.21
C PRO A 318 10.67 -29.78 8.52
N GLU A 319 11.75 -30.24 9.17
CA GLU A 319 11.72 -30.93 10.46
C GLU A 319 11.30 -30.05 11.65
N GLU A 320 11.40 -28.72 11.54
CA GLU A 320 11.07 -27.74 12.58
C GLU A 320 9.72 -27.05 12.35
N GLN A 321 9.16 -27.13 11.14
CA GLN A 321 7.91 -26.45 10.78
C GLN A 321 6.75 -26.81 11.71
N GLN A 322 6.56 -28.11 12.00
CA GLN A 322 5.47 -28.54 12.86
C GLN A 322 5.64 -28.03 14.29
N TYR A 323 6.88 -28.01 14.81
CA TYR A 323 7.16 -27.46 16.13
C TYR A 323 6.84 -25.96 16.20
N ALA A 324 7.22 -25.19 15.18
CA ALA A 324 6.92 -23.77 15.11
C ALA A 324 5.40 -23.51 15.05
N ILE A 325 4.66 -24.31 14.27
CA ILE A 325 3.19 -24.26 14.21
C ILE A 325 2.57 -24.60 15.57
N ASP A 326 3.00 -25.68 16.21
CA ASP A 326 2.48 -26.10 17.52
C ASP A 326 2.74 -25.05 18.60
N LEU A 327 3.89 -24.39 18.56
CA LEU A 327 4.23 -23.28 19.45
C LEU A 327 3.33 -22.07 19.21
N ALA A 328 3.16 -21.64 17.96
CA ALA A 328 2.27 -20.54 17.62
C ALA A 328 0.81 -20.84 17.98
N GLU A 329 0.35 -22.08 17.77
CA GLU A 329 -0.96 -22.57 18.18
C GLU A 329 -1.17 -22.47 19.69
N ASN A 330 -0.16 -22.87 20.46
CA ASN A 330 -0.16 -22.75 21.91
C ASN A 330 -0.26 -21.28 22.36
N ILE A 331 0.54 -20.39 21.78
CA ILE A 331 0.52 -18.95 22.08
C ILE A 331 -0.85 -18.36 21.74
N ALA A 332 -1.35 -18.62 20.53
CA ALA A 332 -2.67 -18.17 20.08
C ALA A 332 -3.82 -18.67 20.97
N GLN A 333 -3.61 -19.77 21.71
CA GLN A 333 -4.62 -20.37 22.56
C GLN A 333 -4.54 -19.93 24.03
N TYR A 334 -3.33 -19.76 24.56
CA TYR A 334 -3.11 -19.66 26.00
C TYR A 334 -2.40 -18.38 26.47
N ALA A 335 -1.80 -17.59 25.56
CA ALA A 335 -1.15 -16.34 25.95
C ALA A 335 -2.16 -15.41 26.64
N GLN A 336 -1.75 -14.79 27.74
CA GLN A 336 -2.65 -13.96 28.56
C GLN A 336 -3.00 -12.64 27.87
N PHE A 337 -2.01 -12.04 27.22
CA PHE A 337 -2.18 -10.80 26.45
C PHE A 337 -2.79 -11.07 25.08
N GLN A 338 -3.77 -10.24 24.72
CA GLN A 338 -4.51 -10.34 23.46
C GLN A 338 -3.60 -10.12 22.25
N GLU A 339 -2.66 -9.19 22.36
CA GLU A 339 -1.69 -8.85 21.32
C GLU A 339 -0.78 -10.03 20.96
N CYS A 340 -0.32 -10.81 21.95
CA CYS A 340 0.46 -12.02 21.69
C CYS A 340 -0.36 -13.06 20.92
N ARG A 341 -1.64 -13.24 21.30
CA ARG A 341 -2.55 -14.12 20.57
C ARG A 341 -2.76 -13.62 19.15
N HIS A 342 -2.92 -12.32 18.93
CA HIS A 342 -3.07 -11.71 17.60
C HIS A 342 -1.84 -11.92 16.73
N ASN A 343 -0.63 -11.69 17.26
CA ASN A 343 0.62 -11.92 16.53
C ASN A 343 0.75 -13.39 16.09
N ALA A 344 0.46 -14.33 17.00
CA ALA A 344 0.49 -15.76 16.67
C ALA A 344 -0.57 -16.15 15.63
N LEU A 345 -1.79 -15.62 15.74
CA LEU A 345 -2.85 -15.84 14.76
C LEU A 345 -2.48 -15.24 13.39
N GLU A 346 -1.84 -14.06 13.34
CA GLU A 346 -1.39 -13.45 12.09
C GLU A 346 -0.41 -14.36 11.33
N TRP A 347 0.56 -14.93 12.04
CA TRP A 347 1.51 -15.86 11.47
C TRP A 347 0.85 -17.18 11.05
N LEU A 348 -0.01 -17.76 11.90
CA LEU A 348 -0.75 -18.99 11.57
C LEU A 348 -1.64 -18.84 10.33
N LEU A 349 -2.31 -17.69 10.16
CA LEU A 349 -3.08 -17.39 8.95
C LEU A 349 -2.19 -17.48 7.70
N ALA A 350 -0.99 -16.91 7.75
CA ALA A 350 -0.02 -16.98 6.65
C ALA A 350 0.48 -18.41 6.41
N CYS A 351 0.80 -19.16 7.47
CA CYS A 351 1.24 -20.54 7.38
C CYS A 351 0.18 -21.44 6.71
N TYR A 352 -1.05 -21.41 7.22
CA TYR A 352 -2.12 -22.28 6.70
C TYR A 352 -2.54 -21.90 5.28
N ASN A 353 -2.50 -20.61 4.93
CA ASN A 353 -2.72 -20.19 3.56
C ASN A 353 -1.62 -20.72 2.61
N LYS A 354 -0.35 -20.60 3.00
CA LYS A 354 0.79 -21.12 2.23
C LYS A 354 0.77 -22.63 2.05
N GLN A 355 0.34 -23.36 3.07
CA GLN A 355 0.16 -24.81 3.02
C GLN A 355 -1.10 -25.24 2.23
N ASN A 356 -1.96 -24.30 1.82
CA ASN A 356 -3.28 -24.56 1.24
C ASN A 356 -4.19 -25.41 2.14
N ASP A 357 -4.04 -25.33 3.47
CA ASP A 357 -4.87 -26.03 4.44
C ASP A 357 -6.10 -25.15 4.78
N HIS A 358 -7.13 -25.21 3.94
CA HIS A 358 -8.32 -24.37 4.07
C HIS A 358 -9.12 -24.62 5.35
N ASP A 359 -9.11 -25.84 5.88
CA ASP A 359 -9.83 -26.18 7.11
C ASP A 359 -9.17 -25.52 8.32
N LYS A 360 -7.84 -25.62 8.44
CA LYS A 360 -7.11 -24.92 9.51
C LYS A 360 -7.13 -23.42 9.33
N LEU A 361 -7.04 -22.92 8.08
CA LEU A 361 -7.16 -21.50 7.79
C LEU A 361 -8.52 -20.95 8.27
N TRP A 362 -9.61 -21.67 7.98
CA TRP A 362 -10.94 -21.27 8.43
C TRP A 362 -11.06 -21.26 9.96
N CYS A 363 -10.59 -22.32 10.63
CA CYS A 363 -10.56 -22.38 12.09
C CYS A 363 -9.75 -21.21 12.70
N CYS A 364 -8.60 -20.89 12.11
CA CYS A 364 -7.75 -19.77 12.53
C CYS A 364 -8.47 -18.42 12.33
N ILE A 365 -9.17 -18.22 11.21
CA ILE A 365 -10.01 -17.04 10.98
C ILE A 365 -11.09 -16.91 12.05
N GLN A 366 -11.80 -17.99 12.37
CA GLN A 366 -12.84 -17.97 13.41
C GLN A 366 -12.29 -17.57 14.78
N ARG A 367 -11.09 -18.05 15.13
CA ARG A 367 -10.38 -17.66 16.36
C ARG A 367 -9.98 -16.19 16.34
N ALA A 368 -9.44 -15.69 15.23
CA ALA A 368 -9.11 -14.28 15.06
C ALA A 368 -10.35 -13.38 15.23
N VAL A 369 -11.49 -13.78 14.66
CA VAL A 369 -12.77 -13.07 14.81
C VAL A 369 -13.25 -13.10 16.27
N MET A 370 -13.20 -14.26 16.93
CA MET A 370 -13.55 -14.39 18.36
C MET A 370 -12.69 -13.47 19.24
N GLU A 371 -11.42 -13.31 18.90
CA GLU A 371 -10.44 -12.49 19.62
C GLU A 371 -10.46 -10.99 19.22
N ASP A 372 -11.41 -10.55 18.39
CA ASP A 372 -11.49 -9.16 17.86
C ASP A 372 -10.23 -8.66 17.18
N MET A 373 -9.49 -9.56 16.54
CA MET A 373 -8.37 -9.24 15.68
C MET A 373 -8.87 -8.63 14.35
N LYS A 374 -8.22 -7.55 13.89
CA LYS A 374 -8.55 -6.95 12.58
C LYS A 374 -7.85 -7.74 11.47
N LEU A 375 -8.66 -8.37 10.62
CA LEU A 375 -8.16 -9.09 9.46
C LEU A 375 -7.83 -8.13 8.32
N ASN A 376 -6.69 -8.36 7.67
CA ASN A 376 -6.27 -7.61 6.49
C ASN A 376 -7.25 -7.80 5.31
N ASN A 377 -7.03 -7.05 4.22
CA ASN A 377 -7.90 -7.09 3.04
C ASN A 377 -8.08 -8.52 2.49
N TYR A 378 -7.01 -9.31 2.47
CA TYR A 378 -6.98 -10.67 1.93
C TYR A 378 -7.77 -11.66 2.80
N TYR A 379 -7.47 -11.76 4.09
CA TYR A 379 -8.17 -12.68 4.99
C TYR A 379 -9.62 -12.27 5.27
N THR A 380 -9.96 -10.99 5.09
CA THR A 380 -11.36 -10.54 5.11
C THR A 380 -12.16 -11.21 3.99
N ALA A 381 -11.62 -11.31 2.79
CA ALA A 381 -12.30 -11.96 1.68
C ALA A 381 -12.47 -13.47 1.93
N TYR A 382 -11.43 -14.14 2.42
CA TYR A 382 -11.51 -15.56 2.82
C TYR A 382 -12.56 -15.81 3.90
N ALA A 383 -12.63 -14.95 4.91
CA ALA A 383 -13.63 -15.05 5.97
C ALA A 383 -15.06 -15.01 5.40
N ILE A 384 -15.34 -14.12 4.45
CA ILE A 384 -16.65 -14.05 3.78
C ILE A 384 -16.89 -15.32 2.94
N LYS A 385 -15.92 -15.74 2.11
CA LYS A 385 -16.10 -16.93 1.25
C LYS A 385 -16.38 -18.19 2.05
N PHE A 386 -15.62 -18.42 3.13
CA PHE A 386 -15.85 -19.57 4.00
C PHE A 386 -17.18 -19.44 4.74
N ALA A 387 -17.52 -18.28 5.27
CA ALA A 387 -18.79 -18.08 5.95
C ALA A 387 -20.01 -18.27 5.03
N LEU A 388 -19.92 -17.94 3.74
CA LEU A 388 -20.98 -18.24 2.77
C LEU A 388 -21.19 -19.75 2.58
N SER A 389 -20.15 -20.56 2.78
CA SER A 389 -20.25 -22.02 2.67
C SER A 389 -20.78 -22.66 3.96
N TYR A 390 -20.34 -22.15 5.11
CA TYR A 390 -20.64 -22.74 6.42
C TYR A 390 -21.87 -22.12 7.13
N TYR A 391 -22.14 -20.84 6.89
CA TYR A 391 -23.16 -20.04 7.59
C TYR A 391 -23.98 -19.10 6.67
N PRO A 392 -24.47 -19.54 5.48
CA PRO A 392 -25.05 -18.67 4.44
C PRO A 392 -26.25 -17.83 4.92
N ASP A 393 -27.09 -18.38 5.79
CA ASP A 393 -28.35 -17.75 6.24
C ASP A 393 -28.28 -17.26 7.71
N SER A 394 -27.10 -16.86 8.17
CA SER A 394 -26.86 -16.42 9.56
C SER A 394 -26.47 -14.95 9.65
N PHE A 395 -26.41 -14.42 10.88
CA PHE A 395 -25.85 -13.08 11.12
C PHE A 395 -24.32 -13.04 11.16
N TRP A 396 -23.62 -14.15 10.89
CA TRP A 396 -22.17 -14.23 11.06
C TRP A 396 -21.43 -13.21 10.19
N ILE A 397 -21.74 -13.15 8.89
CA ILE A 397 -21.09 -12.22 7.94
C ILE A 397 -21.38 -10.77 8.34
N TYR A 398 -22.63 -10.46 8.66
CA TYR A 398 -23.02 -9.13 9.13
C TYR A 398 -22.19 -8.71 10.37
N ASN A 399 -22.13 -9.58 11.38
CA ASN A 399 -21.44 -9.32 12.63
C ASN A 399 -19.92 -9.16 12.40
N PHE A 400 -19.33 -10.07 11.61
CA PHE A 400 -17.92 -10.02 11.25
C PHE A 400 -17.57 -8.71 10.53
N ILE A 401 -18.36 -8.29 9.54
CA ILE A 401 -18.07 -7.07 8.79
C ILE A 401 -18.26 -5.82 9.65
N CYS A 402 -19.28 -5.76 10.50
CA CYS A 402 -19.43 -4.67 11.48
C CYS A 402 -18.23 -4.61 12.44
N GLN A 403 -17.74 -5.76 12.89
CA GLN A 403 -16.59 -5.85 13.76
C GLN A 403 -15.28 -5.44 13.06
N ASN A 404 -15.03 -5.96 11.86
CA ASN A 404 -13.75 -5.81 11.16
C ASN A 404 -13.60 -4.46 10.43
N SER A 405 -14.70 -3.83 10.03
CA SER A 405 -14.71 -2.47 9.45
C SER A 405 -14.53 -1.36 10.49
N GLN A 406 -14.78 -1.66 11.78
CA GLN A 406 -14.62 -0.69 12.85
C GLN A 406 -13.14 -0.50 13.21
N ASN A 407 -12.67 0.76 13.23
CA ASN A 407 -11.30 1.12 13.61
C ASN A 407 -10.23 0.30 12.88
N THR A 408 -10.37 0.16 11.56
CA THR A 408 -9.39 -0.56 10.72
C THR A 408 -8.65 0.41 9.78
N THR A 409 -7.45 0.04 9.36
CA THR A 409 -6.66 0.72 8.30
C THR A 409 -6.89 0.05 6.95
N TYR A 410 -7.53 -1.13 6.94
CA TYR A 410 -7.80 -1.91 5.75
C TYR A 410 -9.05 -1.38 5.05
N ALA A 411 -8.92 -0.96 3.79
CA ALA A 411 -10.00 -0.35 3.04
C ALA A 411 -11.05 -1.35 2.53
N THR A 412 -10.67 -2.60 2.25
CA THR A 412 -11.59 -3.61 1.70
C THR A 412 -12.75 -3.96 2.66
N PRO A 413 -12.53 -4.20 3.97
CA PRO A 413 -13.63 -4.33 4.94
C PRO A 413 -14.59 -3.13 4.96
N VAL A 414 -14.05 -1.92 4.80
CA VAL A 414 -14.84 -0.67 4.75
C VAL A 414 -15.70 -0.62 3.47
N ILE A 415 -15.14 -1.01 2.33
CA ILE A 415 -15.88 -1.11 1.06
C ILE A 415 -17.02 -2.13 1.18
N TYR A 416 -16.75 -3.33 1.73
CA TYR A 416 -17.78 -4.35 1.97
C TYR A 416 -18.88 -3.84 2.91
N ARG A 417 -18.50 -3.22 4.02
CA ARG A 417 -19.47 -2.66 4.96
C ARG A 417 -20.37 -1.61 4.31
N GLY A 418 -19.79 -0.71 3.52
CA GLY A 418 -20.56 0.33 2.84
C GLY A 418 -21.50 -0.25 1.78
N PHE A 419 -21.00 -1.17 0.96
CA PHE A 419 -21.78 -1.80 -0.10
C PHE A 419 -22.89 -2.71 0.43
N PHE A 420 -22.61 -3.61 1.38
CA PHE A 420 -23.60 -4.54 1.92
C PHE A 420 -24.76 -3.81 2.62
N GLN A 421 -24.48 -2.69 3.29
CA GLN A 421 -25.50 -1.82 3.85
C GLN A 421 -26.31 -1.10 2.79
N ARG A 422 -25.65 -0.58 1.75
CA ARG A 422 -26.33 0.12 0.66
C ARG A 422 -27.33 -0.79 -0.05
N GLU A 423 -26.97 -2.05 -0.29
CA GLU A 423 -27.81 -3.02 -1.00
C GLU A 423 -28.73 -3.84 -0.09
N GLY A 424 -28.46 -3.89 1.23
CA GLY A 424 -29.25 -4.68 2.18
C GLY A 424 -29.07 -6.19 2.01
N ILE A 425 -27.81 -6.64 1.90
CA ILE A 425 -27.46 -8.05 1.67
C ILE A 425 -26.63 -8.62 2.82
N LEU A 426 -26.52 -9.95 2.90
CA LEU A 426 -25.68 -10.66 3.89
C LEU A 426 -25.99 -10.27 5.36
N GLY A 427 -27.28 -10.09 5.67
CA GLY A 427 -27.79 -9.74 7.01
C GLY A 427 -27.90 -8.23 7.30
N PHE A 428 -27.43 -7.37 6.39
CA PHE A 428 -27.60 -5.92 6.48
C PHE A 428 -29.02 -5.48 6.09
N GLU A 429 -29.52 -4.45 6.76
CA GLU A 429 -30.73 -3.74 6.34
C GLU A 429 -30.35 -2.68 5.30
N LYS A 430 -31.22 -2.45 4.30
CA LYS A 430 -30.91 -1.49 3.24
C LYS A 430 -30.89 -0.05 3.79
N ASP A 431 -29.74 0.62 3.71
CA ASP A 431 -29.56 2.05 4.00
C ASP A 431 -28.49 2.66 3.08
N GLU A 432 -28.93 3.41 2.07
CA GLU A 432 -28.03 4.01 1.09
C GLU A 432 -27.18 5.14 1.68
N GLY A 433 -27.75 5.96 2.57
CA GLY A 433 -27.06 7.10 3.15
C GLY A 433 -25.91 6.68 4.05
N GLN A 434 -26.14 5.67 4.89
CA GLN A 434 -25.08 5.11 5.73
C GLN A 434 -24.07 4.31 4.91
N GLY A 435 -24.52 3.56 3.90
CA GLY A 435 -23.64 2.85 2.98
C GLY A 435 -22.66 3.80 2.28
N ASP A 436 -23.16 4.92 1.75
CA ASP A 436 -22.34 5.94 1.08
C ASP A 436 -21.35 6.62 2.03
N ALA A 437 -21.74 6.89 3.29
CA ALA A 437 -20.84 7.47 4.27
C ALA A 437 -19.64 6.58 4.60
N TRP A 438 -19.82 5.24 4.56
CA TRP A 438 -18.71 4.30 4.70
C TRP A 438 -17.83 4.24 3.45
N LEU A 439 -18.44 4.20 2.26
CA LEU A 439 -17.71 4.17 0.99
C LEU A 439 -16.87 5.44 0.77
N GLU A 440 -17.32 6.59 1.29
CA GLU A 440 -16.59 7.85 1.22
C GLU A 440 -15.19 7.74 1.85
N LYS A 441 -15.03 6.98 2.94
CA LYS A 441 -13.73 6.74 3.59
C LYS A 441 -12.71 6.05 2.68
N ALA A 442 -13.17 5.38 1.62
CA ALA A 442 -12.33 4.65 0.67
C ALA A 442 -12.36 5.28 -0.74
N SER A 443 -12.69 6.57 -0.89
CA SER A 443 -12.87 7.20 -2.22
C SER A 443 -11.60 7.81 -2.83
N ASP A 444 -10.49 7.82 -2.09
CA ASP A 444 -9.18 8.29 -2.55
C ASP A 444 -8.54 7.30 -3.55
N ILE A 445 -7.80 7.81 -4.54
CA ILE A 445 -7.08 7.01 -5.54
C ILE A 445 -6.12 6.00 -4.93
N LYS A 446 -5.56 6.26 -3.74
CA LYS A 446 -4.69 5.30 -3.04
C LYS A 446 -5.38 3.96 -2.73
N TYR A 447 -6.71 3.90 -2.77
CA TYR A 447 -7.49 2.68 -2.56
C TYR A 447 -7.87 1.97 -3.87
N ASN A 448 -7.31 2.38 -5.00
CA ASN A 448 -7.62 1.83 -6.33
C ASN A 448 -7.51 0.29 -6.38
N HIS A 449 -6.44 -0.28 -5.81
CA HIS A 449 -6.28 -1.74 -5.72
C HIS A 449 -7.34 -2.39 -4.83
N ASN A 450 -7.69 -1.77 -3.69
CA ASN A 450 -8.72 -2.30 -2.78
C ASN A 450 -10.09 -2.39 -3.43
N TRP A 451 -10.46 -1.38 -4.22
CA TRP A 451 -11.69 -1.41 -5.03
C TRP A 451 -11.66 -2.51 -6.09
N ARG A 452 -10.53 -2.69 -6.78
CA ARG A 452 -10.37 -3.79 -7.75
C ARG A 452 -10.64 -5.14 -7.11
N SER A 453 -9.98 -5.41 -5.99
CA SER A 453 -10.15 -6.67 -5.25
C SER A 453 -11.60 -6.82 -4.79
N ALA A 454 -12.17 -5.81 -4.12
CA ALA A 454 -13.53 -5.89 -3.60
C ALA A 454 -14.59 -6.15 -4.68
N ILE A 455 -14.44 -5.56 -5.87
CA ILE A 455 -15.35 -5.79 -7.00
C ILE A 455 -15.21 -7.23 -7.53
N LYS A 456 -13.97 -7.70 -7.73
CA LYS A 456 -13.70 -9.05 -8.25
C LYS A 456 -14.12 -10.15 -7.26
N ASP A 457 -13.94 -9.90 -5.97
CA ASP A 457 -14.28 -10.82 -4.91
C ASP A 457 -15.78 -11.16 -4.90
N LEU A 458 -16.67 -10.27 -5.36
CA LEU A 458 -18.10 -10.56 -5.49
C LEU A 458 -18.37 -11.76 -6.42
N SER A 459 -17.61 -11.91 -7.51
CA SER A 459 -17.72 -13.09 -8.36
C SER A 459 -17.22 -14.34 -7.64
N TRP A 460 -16.15 -14.23 -6.86
CA TRP A 460 -15.62 -15.33 -6.06
C TRP A 460 -16.58 -15.75 -4.93
N PHE A 461 -17.36 -14.81 -4.39
CA PHE A 461 -18.41 -15.05 -3.39
C PHE A 461 -19.70 -15.64 -3.98
N ASP A 462 -19.75 -15.94 -5.27
CA ASP A 462 -20.98 -16.35 -5.97
C ASP A 462 -22.08 -15.25 -5.93
N LEU A 463 -21.68 -13.99 -5.78
CA LEU A 463 -22.51 -12.77 -5.76
C LEU A 463 -22.32 -11.95 -7.05
N SER A 464 -22.20 -12.65 -8.18
CA SER A 464 -21.87 -12.05 -9.47
C SER A 464 -22.80 -10.93 -9.90
N ASP A 465 -24.09 -10.98 -9.54
CA ASP A 465 -25.10 -9.95 -9.85
C ASP A 465 -24.73 -8.58 -9.26
N TYR A 466 -23.93 -8.56 -8.19
CA TYR A 466 -23.50 -7.35 -7.51
C TYR A 466 -22.20 -6.75 -8.06
N PHE A 467 -21.54 -7.42 -9.00
CA PHE A 467 -20.30 -6.94 -9.63
C PHE A 467 -20.49 -5.56 -10.29
N ILE A 468 -21.50 -5.42 -11.16
CA ILE A 468 -21.79 -4.15 -11.86
C ILE A 468 -22.28 -3.06 -10.90
N PRO A 469 -23.19 -3.33 -9.94
CA PRO A 469 -23.55 -2.36 -8.90
C PRO A 469 -22.36 -1.77 -8.15
N LEU A 470 -21.47 -2.59 -7.57
CA LEU A 470 -20.31 -2.09 -6.83
C LEU A 470 -19.32 -1.36 -7.75
N ALA A 471 -19.07 -1.89 -8.95
CA ALA A 471 -18.19 -1.23 -9.92
C ALA A 471 -18.75 0.13 -10.37
N THR A 472 -20.07 0.26 -10.49
CA THR A 472 -20.72 1.53 -10.85
C THR A 472 -20.59 2.58 -9.74
N ILE A 473 -20.70 2.16 -8.48
CA ILE A 473 -20.48 3.02 -7.30
C ILE A 473 -19.03 3.54 -7.27
N GLY A 474 -18.04 2.67 -7.52
CA GLY A 474 -16.63 3.06 -7.63
C GLY A 474 -16.37 3.98 -8.84
N LYS A 475 -17.03 3.70 -9.97
CA LYS A 475 -16.98 4.54 -11.18
C LYS A 475 -17.48 5.97 -10.92
N GLN A 476 -18.58 6.13 -10.19
CA GLN A 476 -19.11 7.44 -9.81
C GLN A 476 -18.11 8.24 -8.96
N ARG A 477 -17.27 7.56 -8.18
CA ARG A 477 -16.19 8.11 -7.36
C ARG A 477 -14.86 8.28 -8.10
N ASN A 478 -14.84 8.14 -9.43
CA ASN A 478 -13.61 8.23 -10.23
C ASN A 478 -12.52 7.20 -9.86
N ILE A 479 -12.89 6.02 -9.35
CA ILE A 479 -11.89 4.99 -9.06
C ILE A 479 -11.42 4.34 -10.38
N PRO A 480 -10.11 4.41 -10.76
CA PRO A 480 -9.63 3.92 -12.05
C PRO A 480 -9.91 2.43 -12.29
N ALA A 481 -9.72 1.58 -11.29
CA ALA A 481 -9.97 0.15 -11.39
C ALA A 481 -11.45 -0.16 -11.61
N ALA A 482 -12.36 0.60 -10.99
CA ALA A 482 -13.79 0.43 -11.18
C ALA A 482 -14.23 0.86 -12.59
N LEU A 483 -13.70 2.00 -13.07
CA LEU A 483 -13.86 2.43 -14.47
C LEU A 483 -13.37 1.35 -15.44
N ASN A 484 -12.18 0.80 -15.20
CA ASN A 484 -11.57 -0.25 -16.02
C ASN A 484 -12.42 -1.53 -16.05
N LEU A 485 -12.91 -2.00 -14.90
CA LEU A 485 -13.73 -3.21 -14.82
C LEU A 485 -15.09 -3.04 -15.53
N VAL A 486 -15.76 -1.90 -15.37
CA VAL A 486 -17.00 -1.61 -16.11
C VAL A 486 -16.73 -1.51 -17.62
N ALA A 487 -15.60 -0.92 -18.02
CA ALA A 487 -15.23 -0.81 -19.43
C ALA A 487 -14.97 -2.18 -20.08
N LEU A 488 -14.34 -3.10 -19.36
CA LEU A 488 -14.12 -4.48 -19.84
C LEU A 488 -15.44 -5.21 -20.11
N GLU A 489 -16.44 -5.04 -19.24
CA GLU A 489 -17.78 -5.63 -19.45
C GLU A 489 -18.49 -5.07 -20.69
N TYR A 490 -18.32 -3.78 -21.02
CA TYR A 490 -18.82 -3.21 -22.29
C TYR A 490 -18.03 -3.67 -23.52
N LEU A 491 -16.80 -4.16 -23.36
CA LEU A 491 -15.90 -4.57 -24.44
C LEU A 491 -15.96 -6.07 -24.73
N ASP A 492 -16.51 -6.87 -23.83
CA ASP A 492 -16.60 -8.31 -24.01
C ASP A 492 -17.82 -8.66 -24.91
N LYS A 493 -17.58 -9.57 -25.86
CA LYS A 493 -18.56 -10.02 -26.86
C LYS A 493 -19.26 -11.31 -26.46
N GLU A 494 -18.81 -11.94 -25.38
CA GLU A 494 -19.39 -13.19 -24.92
C GLU A 494 -20.81 -12.97 -24.34
N ASP A 495 -21.71 -13.92 -24.59
CA ASP A 495 -23.13 -13.87 -24.15
C ASP A 495 -23.30 -13.99 -22.62
N ASN A 496 -22.20 -14.16 -21.88
CA ASN A 496 -22.15 -14.28 -20.41
C ASN A 496 -21.89 -12.93 -19.70
N THR A 497 -21.76 -11.84 -20.46
CA THR A 497 -21.46 -10.50 -19.95
C THR A 497 -22.68 -9.83 -19.33
N LYS A 498 -22.47 -8.96 -18.34
CA LYS A 498 -23.57 -8.30 -17.60
C LYS A 498 -24.04 -6.99 -18.23
N LEU A 499 -23.33 -6.52 -19.26
CA LEU A 499 -23.57 -5.26 -19.95
C LEU A 499 -23.57 -5.49 -21.48
N PRO A 500 -24.28 -4.66 -22.25
CA PRO A 500 -24.28 -4.80 -23.71
C PRO A 500 -22.90 -4.51 -24.29
N TYR A 501 -22.55 -5.19 -25.38
CA TYR A 501 -21.32 -4.92 -26.12
C TYR A 501 -21.36 -3.52 -26.78
N GLU A 502 -20.67 -2.55 -26.18
CA GLU A 502 -20.58 -1.15 -26.63
C GLU A 502 -19.14 -0.61 -26.55
N PRO A 503 -18.30 -0.87 -27.58
CA PRO A 503 -16.90 -0.43 -27.59
C PRO A 503 -16.68 1.08 -27.44
N SER A 504 -17.63 1.91 -27.88
CA SER A 504 -17.58 3.37 -27.70
C SER A 504 -17.70 3.76 -26.22
N THR A 505 -18.60 3.12 -25.50
CA THR A 505 -18.84 3.33 -24.07
C THR A 505 -17.64 2.82 -23.26
N ALA A 506 -17.11 1.65 -23.61
CA ALA A 506 -15.87 1.12 -23.03
C ALA A 506 -14.69 2.08 -23.21
N LEU A 507 -14.50 2.61 -24.43
CA LEU A 507 -13.43 3.55 -24.75
C LEU A 507 -13.48 4.83 -23.90
N GLU A 508 -14.68 5.38 -23.66
CA GLU A 508 -14.86 6.55 -22.79
C GLU A 508 -14.34 6.28 -21.38
N TYR A 509 -14.72 5.15 -20.79
CA TYR A 509 -14.33 4.78 -19.43
C TYR A 509 -12.83 4.46 -19.31
N PHE A 510 -12.25 3.74 -20.28
CA PHE A 510 -10.80 3.51 -20.29
C PHE A 510 -10.03 4.83 -20.38
N ARG A 511 -10.47 5.77 -21.22
CA ARG A 511 -9.82 7.10 -21.33
C ARG A 511 -9.94 7.90 -20.04
N ARG A 512 -11.08 7.85 -19.35
CA ARG A 512 -11.24 8.51 -18.05
C ARG A 512 -10.33 7.89 -16.99
N ALA A 513 -10.24 6.57 -16.92
CA ALA A 513 -9.31 5.87 -16.02
C ALA A 513 -7.85 6.24 -16.34
N LEU A 514 -7.48 6.22 -17.63
CA LEU A 514 -6.16 6.60 -18.12
C LEU A 514 -5.80 8.02 -17.68
N LYS A 515 -6.71 8.98 -17.88
CA LYS A 515 -6.49 10.38 -17.53
C LYS A 515 -6.24 10.57 -16.04
N ILE A 516 -7.03 9.91 -15.19
CA ILE A 516 -6.86 9.98 -13.72
C ILE A 516 -5.50 9.42 -13.31
N LEU A 517 -5.11 8.26 -13.84
CA LEU A 517 -3.81 7.65 -13.54
C LEU A 517 -2.66 8.52 -14.07
N GLN A 518 -2.74 9.03 -15.29
CA GLN A 518 -1.73 9.94 -15.84
C GLN A 518 -1.61 11.23 -15.02
N ASP A 519 -2.72 11.79 -14.55
CA ASP A 519 -2.71 13.00 -13.73
C ASP A 519 -2.06 12.74 -12.37
N ASP A 520 -2.34 11.60 -11.75
CA ASP A 520 -1.64 11.15 -10.53
C ASP A 520 -0.13 11.00 -10.80
N LEU A 521 0.26 10.24 -11.82
CA LEU A 521 1.68 10.02 -12.17
C LEU A 521 2.40 11.31 -12.56
N ASN A 522 1.74 12.23 -13.28
CA ASN A 522 2.29 13.53 -13.67
C ASN A 522 2.42 14.46 -12.47
N PHE A 523 1.43 14.48 -11.58
CA PHE A 523 1.55 15.19 -10.31
C PHE A 523 2.79 14.68 -9.57
N HIS A 524 2.96 13.35 -9.46
CA HIS A 524 4.11 12.76 -8.78
C HIS A 524 5.45 13.02 -9.48
N SER A 525 5.52 12.94 -10.81
CA SER A 525 6.76 13.20 -11.56
C SER A 525 7.14 14.68 -11.59
N SER A 526 6.17 15.57 -11.40
CA SER A 526 6.40 17.02 -11.27
C SER A 526 7.00 17.42 -9.91
N VAL A 527 6.88 16.55 -8.89
CA VAL A 527 7.51 16.77 -7.58
C VAL A 527 9.00 16.49 -7.71
N SER A 528 9.81 17.55 -7.73
CA SER A 528 11.27 17.43 -7.90
C SER A 528 11.98 16.64 -6.79
N TYR A 529 11.34 16.47 -5.62
CA TYR A 529 11.88 15.79 -4.44
C TYR A 529 10.76 15.07 -3.66
N PRO A 530 10.27 13.90 -4.13
CA PRO A 530 9.22 13.15 -3.45
C PRO A 530 9.76 12.45 -2.20
N LEU A 531 8.92 12.27 -1.18
CA LEU A 531 9.24 11.39 -0.04
C LEU A 531 9.22 9.91 -0.46
N VAL A 532 9.92 9.06 0.28
CA VAL A 532 9.90 7.61 0.08
C VAL A 532 8.48 7.08 0.29
N LYS A 533 7.94 6.35 -0.69
CA LYS A 533 6.55 5.89 -0.69
C LYS A 533 6.42 4.57 0.06
N ASN A 534 5.32 4.42 0.82
CA ASN A 534 4.93 3.16 1.47
C ASN A 534 3.78 2.44 0.73
N TYR A 535 3.39 2.89 -0.47
CA TYR A 535 2.33 2.28 -1.29
C TYR A 535 2.75 2.14 -2.77
N GLY A 536 2.26 1.08 -3.42
CA GLY A 536 2.78 0.50 -4.66
C GLY A 536 2.54 1.31 -5.93
N TYR A 537 3.41 2.29 -6.24
CA TYR A 537 3.41 3.03 -7.51
C TYR A 537 3.60 2.12 -8.74
N SER A 538 4.30 0.99 -8.57
CA SER A 538 4.42 -0.05 -9.61
C SER A 538 3.06 -0.56 -10.09
N GLU A 539 2.04 -0.56 -9.23
CA GLU A 539 0.70 -1.03 -9.57
C GLU A 539 -0.04 -0.05 -10.50
N HIS A 540 0.15 1.27 -10.35
CA HIS A 540 -0.44 2.26 -11.25
C HIS A 540 0.20 2.21 -12.64
N GLN A 541 1.51 1.94 -12.72
CA GLN A 541 2.19 1.71 -14.00
C GLN A 541 1.70 0.42 -14.68
N GLN A 542 1.51 -0.66 -13.91
CA GLN A 542 0.91 -1.90 -14.41
C GLN A 542 -0.53 -1.68 -14.91
N ASP A 543 -1.30 -0.81 -14.25
CA ASP A 543 -2.64 -0.45 -14.70
C ASP A 543 -2.63 0.30 -16.03
N LEU A 544 -1.67 1.22 -16.23
CA LEU A 544 -1.54 1.96 -17.49
C LEU A 544 -1.31 1.03 -18.68
N GLN A 545 -0.38 0.07 -18.58
CA GLN A 545 -0.06 -0.81 -19.69
C GLN A 545 -1.29 -1.63 -20.14
N ASN A 546 -2.13 -2.06 -19.19
CA ASN A 546 -3.36 -2.81 -19.46
C ASN A 546 -4.47 -1.90 -20.05
N ILE A 547 -4.56 -0.65 -19.59
CA ILE A 547 -5.54 0.31 -20.09
C ILE A 547 -5.21 0.73 -21.52
N TYR A 548 -3.94 1.04 -21.85
CA TYR A 548 -3.52 1.32 -23.23
C TYR A 548 -3.86 0.16 -24.15
N PHE A 549 -3.55 -1.07 -23.73
CA PHE A 549 -3.89 -2.27 -24.49
C PHE A 549 -5.41 -2.36 -24.73
N SER A 550 -6.23 -2.16 -23.69
CA SER A 550 -7.69 -2.23 -23.78
C SER A 550 -8.30 -1.12 -24.66
N ILE A 551 -7.73 0.09 -24.63
CA ILE A 551 -8.08 1.19 -25.55
C ILE A 551 -7.82 0.78 -26.99
N ALA A 552 -6.68 0.12 -27.25
CA ALA A 552 -6.34 -0.36 -28.57
C ALA A 552 -7.38 -1.38 -29.08
N ILE A 553 -7.78 -2.34 -28.23
CA ILE A 553 -8.85 -3.29 -28.55
C ILE A 553 -10.19 -2.58 -28.85
N CYS A 554 -10.54 -1.52 -28.12
CA CYS A 554 -11.72 -0.71 -28.42
C CYS A 554 -11.67 -0.10 -29.83
N TYR A 555 -10.53 0.49 -30.22
CA TYR A 555 -10.38 1.02 -31.57
C TYR A 555 -10.43 -0.06 -32.64
N GLN A 556 -9.85 -1.24 -32.38
CA GLN A 556 -9.96 -2.36 -33.30
C GLN A 556 -11.42 -2.79 -33.50
N ALA A 557 -12.20 -2.82 -32.42
CA ALA A 557 -13.63 -3.10 -32.45
C ALA A 557 -14.44 -2.06 -33.23
N LEU A 558 -14.23 -0.77 -32.94
CA LEU A 558 -14.86 0.34 -33.65
C LEU A 558 -14.50 0.36 -35.14
N ASN A 559 -13.23 0.07 -35.46
CA ASN A 559 -12.75 0.01 -36.84
C ASN A 559 -13.49 -1.02 -37.69
N LYS A 560 -13.86 -2.17 -37.09
CA LYS A 560 -14.63 -3.23 -37.77
C LYS A 560 -16.07 -2.81 -38.10
N GLN A 561 -16.61 -1.82 -37.40
CA GLN A 561 -17.98 -1.31 -37.60
C GLN A 561 -18.00 -0.04 -38.46
N GLU A 562 -16.86 0.60 -38.68
CA GLU A 562 -16.78 1.91 -39.34
C GLU A 562 -16.81 1.83 -40.88
N ILE A 563 -17.65 2.68 -41.47
CA ILE A 563 -17.86 2.79 -42.92
C ILE A 563 -17.04 3.95 -43.50
N SER A 564 -16.98 5.08 -42.77
CA SER A 564 -16.26 6.29 -43.17
C SER A 564 -14.76 6.04 -43.27
N LYS A 565 -14.15 6.39 -44.42
CA LYS A 565 -12.71 6.26 -44.62
C LYS A 565 -11.92 7.16 -43.66
N GLU A 566 -12.41 8.37 -43.42
CA GLU A 566 -11.74 9.37 -42.57
C GLU A 566 -11.70 8.91 -41.11
N THR A 567 -12.84 8.47 -40.57
CA THR A 567 -12.94 7.96 -39.20
C THR A 567 -12.15 6.66 -39.03
N ARG A 568 -12.17 5.79 -40.04
CA ARG A 568 -11.38 4.55 -40.06
C ARG A 568 -9.89 4.81 -39.89
N ALA A 569 -9.34 5.75 -40.65
CA ALA A 569 -7.92 6.11 -40.55
C ALA A 569 -7.56 6.63 -39.14
N ILE A 570 -8.46 7.36 -38.48
CA ILE A 570 -8.28 7.80 -37.10
C ILE A 570 -8.26 6.61 -36.14
N TYR A 571 -9.15 5.64 -36.29
CA TYR A 571 -9.17 4.43 -35.45
C TYR A 571 -7.95 3.54 -35.66
N GLU A 572 -7.53 3.33 -36.91
CA GLU A 572 -6.32 2.57 -37.25
C GLU A 572 -5.07 3.21 -36.64
N LYS A 573 -4.93 4.53 -36.74
CA LYS A 573 -3.84 5.26 -36.10
C LYS A 573 -3.86 5.08 -34.59
N ASN A 574 -5.00 5.31 -33.95
CA ASN A 574 -5.08 5.21 -32.49
C ASN A 574 -4.90 3.77 -31.97
N LEU A 575 -5.32 2.75 -32.73
CA LEU A 575 -5.04 1.35 -32.44
C LEU A 575 -3.52 1.10 -32.35
N LEU A 576 -2.77 1.50 -33.38
CA LEU A 576 -1.32 1.33 -33.42
C LEU A 576 -0.63 2.15 -32.33
N ASP A 577 -1.01 3.43 -32.17
CA ASP A 577 -0.44 4.31 -31.14
C ASP A 577 -0.61 3.71 -29.73
N ASN A 578 -1.79 3.15 -29.40
CA ASN A 578 -2.04 2.59 -28.08
C ASN A 578 -1.39 1.21 -27.87
N LEU A 579 -1.24 0.38 -28.90
CA LEU A 579 -0.44 -0.84 -28.80
C LEU A 579 1.04 -0.51 -28.58
N PHE A 580 1.55 0.52 -29.25
CA PHE A 580 2.92 1.00 -29.04
C PHE A 580 3.11 1.52 -27.61
N LEU A 581 2.20 2.37 -27.12
CA LEU A 581 2.25 2.88 -25.73
C LEU A 581 2.12 1.75 -24.69
N ALA A 582 1.29 0.74 -24.95
CA ALA A 582 1.20 -0.44 -24.09
C ALA A 582 2.52 -1.22 -24.05
N HIS A 583 3.20 -1.35 -25.19
CA HIS A 583 4.52 -1.98 -25.28
C HIS A 583 5.58 -1.18 -24.52
N GLU A 584 5.65 0.15 -24.72
CA GLU A 584 6.59 1.01 -23.99
C GLU A 584 6.36 0.96 -22.48
N ALA A 585 5.12 0.74 -22.06
CA ALA A 585 4.75 0.57 -20.65
C ALA A 585 5.03 -0.84 -20.10
N GLY A 586 5.43 -1.82 -20.92
CA GLY A 586 5.81 -3.17 -20.49
C GLY A 586 4.82 -4.29 -20.81
N HIS A 587 3.76 -4.04 -21.57
CA HIS A 587 2.76 -5.07 -21.90
C HIS A 587 3.31 -6.15 -22.85
N GLU A 588 3.43 -7.38 -22.36
CA GLU A 588 4.10 -8.50 -23.06
C GLU A 588 3.54 -8.78 -24.46
N LYS A 589 2.21 -8.72 -24.64
CA LYS A 589 1.56 -9.04 -25.93
C LYS A 589 1.44 -7.86 -26.89
N ALA A 590 1.70 -6.63 -26.43
CA ALA A 590 1.34 -5.45 -27.19
C ALA A 590 2.22 -5.27 -28.43
N TRP A 591 3.51 -5.63 -28.35
CA TRP A 591 4.44 -5.52 -29.46
C TRP A 591 4.11 -6.43 -30.64
N GLY A 592 3.84 -7.72 -30.37
CA GLY A 592 3.43 -8.65 -31.41
C GLY A 592 2.14 -8.22 -32.10
N LEU A 593 1.15 -7.76 -31.34
CA LEU A 593 -0.10 -7.23 -31.91
C LEU A 593 0.12 -5.92 -32.66
N PHE A 594 0.99 -5.02 -32.20
CA PHE A 594 1.34 -3.81 -32.92
C PHE A 594 1.86 -4.16 -34.31
N LEU A 595 2.85 -5.06 -34.38
CA LEU A 595 3.43 -5.52 -35.64
C LEU A 595 2.37 -6.12 -36.56
N LEU A 596 1.57 -7.08 -36.08
CA LEU A 596 0.54 -7.74 -36.90
C LEU A 596 -0.56 -6.78 -37.37
N ASN A 597 -0.93 -5.76 -36.59
CA ASN A 597 -1.97 -4.83 -37.02
C ASN A 597 -1.47 -3.83 -38.09
N ILE A 598 -0.16 -3.67 -38.31
CA ILE A 598 0.37 -2.79 -39.36
C ILE A 598 -0.08 -3.20 -40.75
N PHE A 599 -0.20 -4.50 -41.05
CA PHE A 599 -0.66 -4.94 -42.38
C PHE A 599 -2.19 -5.00 -42.52
N GLU A 600 -2.91 -4.87 -41.39
CA GLU A 600 -4.38 -4.88 -41.35
C GLU A 600 -4.99 -3.49 -41.57
N VAL A 601 -4.19 -2.41 -41.43
CA VAL A 601 -4.67 -1.04 -41.69
C VAL A 601 -4.97 -0.84 -43.18
N LYS A 602 -6.07 -0.15 -43.48
CA LYS A 602 -6.45 0.20 -44.86
C LYS A 602 -5.78 1.49 -45.33
N GLU A 603 -5.37 2.35 -44.42
CA GLU A 603 -4.62 3.56 -44.76
C GLU A 603 -3.14 3.23 -44.99
N LEU A 604 -2.76 2.99 -46.25
CA LEU A 604 -1.42 2.52 -46.63
C LEU A 604 -0.29 3.44 -46.15
N SER A 605 -0.52 4.75 -46.05
CA SER A 605 0.51 5.66 -45.52
C SER A 605 0.88 5.37 -44.07
N LEU A 606 -0.05 4.83 -43.28
CA LEU A 606 0.20 4.44 -41.90
C LEU A 606 1.08 3.18 -41.85
N ALA A 607 0.83 2.21 -42.73
CA ALA A 607 1.71 1.05 -42.86
C ALA A 607 3.12 1.44 -43.32
N HIS A 608 3.24 2.39 -44.25
CA HIS A 608 4.53 2.91 -44.73
C HIS A 608 5.34 3.60 -43.63
N LEU A 609 4.66 4.31 -42.72
CA LEU A 609 5.31 5.00 -41.60
C LEU A 609 6.09 4.03 -40.70
N HIS A 610 5.59 2.81 -40.52
CA HIS A 610 6.21 1.80 -39.65
C HIS A 610 7.07 0.78 -40.39
N LEU A 611 7.20 0.87 -41.73
CA LEU A 611 7.88 -0.13 -42.55
C LEU A 611 9.32 -0.40 -42.08
N GLN A 612 10.08 0.65 -41.78
CA GLN A 612 11.45 0.51 -41.30
C GLN A 612 11.52 -0.29 -40.01
N GLN A 613 10.64 0.01 -39.04
CA GLN A 613 10.58 -0.66 -37.76
C GLN A 613 10.24 -2.15 -37.91
N VAL A 614 9.29 -2.49 -38.81
CA VAL A 614 8.96 -3.89 -39.13
C VAL A 614 10.15 -4.59 -39.81
N GLN A 615 10.89 -3.92 -40.69
CA GLN A 615 12.09 -4.49 -41.32
C GLN A 615 13.18 -4.81 -40.30
N GLU A 616 13.45 -3.89 -39.38
CA GLU A 616 14.44 -4.09 -38.31
C GLU A 616 14.08 -5.29 -37.42
N GLU A 617 12.81 -5.40 -36.99
CA GLU A 617 12.35 -6.54 -36.19
C GLU A 617 12.36 -7.87 -36.96
N ALA A 618 11.93 -7.86 -38.22
CA ALA A 618 11.96 -9.06 -39.04
C ALA A 618 13.41 -9.55 -39.26
N ASN A 619 14.38 -8.62 -39.38
CA ASN A 619 15.80 -8.95 -39.46
C ASN A 619 16.36 -9.55 -38.15
N LYS A 620 15.79 -9.20 -36.99
CA LYS A 620 16.14 -9.81 -35.70
C LYS A 620 15.57 -11.21 -35.52
N GLY A 621 14.67 -11.66 -36.40
CA GLY A 621 14.03 -12.97 -36.28
C GLY A 621 12.59 -12.93 -35.79
N THR A 622 11.99 -11.75 -35.55
CA THR A 622 10.64 -11.65 -34.97
C THR A 622 9.57 -12.15 -35.94
N LEU A 623 8.83 -13.20 -35.55
CA LEU A 623 7.83 -13.87 -36.39
C LEU A 623 6.76 -12.91 -36.92
N GLU A 624 6.14 -12.13 -36.03
CA GLU A 624 5.05 -11.20 -36.35
C GLU A 624 5.49 -10.16 -37.39
N ALA A 625 6.73 -9.69 -37.30
CA ALA A 625 7.31 -8.76 -38.26
C ALA A 625 7.53 -9.40 -39.64
N MET A 626 7.99 -10.66 -39.69
CA MET A 626 8.13 -11.39 -40.97
C MET A 626 6.78 -11.62 -41.65
N ILE A 627 5.76 -12.02 -40.89
CA ILE A 627 4.38 -12.15 -41.38
C ILE A 627 3.91 -10.81 -41.95
N THR A 628 4.11 -9.74 -41.20
CA THR A 628 3.72 -8.38 -41.60
C THR A 628 4.41 -7.95 -42.90
N LEU A 629 5.72 -8.13 -43.05
CA LEU A 629 6.42 -7.82 -44.31
C LEU A 629 5.90 -8.67 -45.47
N SER A 630 5.65 -9.95 -45.24
CA SER A 630 5.07 -10.81 -46.28
C SER A 630 3.73 -10.27 -46.76
N ARG A 631 2.88 -9.84 -45.84
CA ARG A 631 1.57 -9.22 -46.14
C ARG A 631 1.69 -7.91 -46.88
N LEU A 632 2.55 -6.99 -46.42
CA LEU A 632 2.76 -5.68 -47.04
C LEU A 632 3.27 -5.82 -48.48
N TYR A 633 4.35 -6.59 -48.69
CA TYR A 633 4.88 -6.84 -50.05
C TYR A 633 3.93 -7.65 -50.93
N GLY A 634 3.04 -8.44 -50.31
CA GLY A 634 2.03 -9.23 -51.01
C GLY A 634 0.76 -8.46 -51.38
N ASN A 635 0.57 -7.25 -50.84
CA ASN A 635 -0.62 -6.44 -51.05
C ASN A 635 -0.61 -5.76 -52.43
N LYS A 636 -1.48 -6.23 -53.32
CA LYS A 636 -1.59 -5.69 -54.69
C LYS A 636 -2.14 -4.27 -54.77
N GLU A 637 -2.83 -3.82 -53.73
CA GLU A 637 -3.41 -2.46 -53.68
C GLU A 637 -2.35 -1.40 -53.37
N ASP A 638 -1.18 -1.82 -52.88
CA ASP A 638 -0.05 -0.94 -52.59
C ASP A 638 0.99 -1.01 -53.70
N GLU A 639 0.78 -0.22 -54.76
CA GLU A 639 1.68 -0.20 -55.93
C GLU A 639 3.13 0.21 -55.58
N LYS A 640 3.34 0.90 -54.45
CA LYS A 640 4.68 1.34 -54.02
C LYS A 640 5.49 0.20 -53.40
N LEU A 641 4.85 -0.64 -52.59
CA LEU A 641 5.53 -1.74 -51.92
C LEU A 641 5.36 -3.09 -52.61
N PHE A 642 4.35 -3.28 -53.45
CA PHE A 642 4.02 -4.59 -54.01
C PHE A 642 5.23 -5.29 -54.66
N ASN A 643 5.67 -6.38 -54.03
CA ASN A 643 6.77 -7.22 -54.48
C ASN A 643 6.56 -8.66 -54.03
N MET A 644 5.90 -9.44 -54.88
CA MET A 644 5.58 -10.83 -54.57
C MET A 644 6.80 -11.72 -54.27
N LYS A 645 7.95 -11.42 -54.85
CA LYS A 645 9.19 -12.17 -54.58
C LYS A 645 9.67 -11.93 -53.16
N LEU A 646 9.65 -10.68 -52.69
CA LEU A 646 9.95 -10.34 -51.29
C LEU A 646 8.89 -10.91 -50.33
N SER A 647 7.62 -10.88 -50.71
CA SER A 647 6.55 -11.52 -49.93
C SER A 647 6.79 -13.02 -49.71
N ALA A 648 7.14 -13.75 -50.77
CA ALA A 648 7.48 -15.18 -50.68
C ALA A 648 8.76 -15.41 -49.84
N ARG A 649 9.76 -14.54 -49.96
CA ARG A 649 10.99 -14.63 -49.15
C ARG A 649 10.72 -14.52 -47.65
N TRP A 650 9.93 -13.54 -47.21
CA TRP A 650 9.60 -13.38 -45.79
C TRP A 650 8.70 -14.50 -45.25
N THR A 651 7.81 -15.03 -46.08
CA THR A 651 7.03 -16.24 -45.73
C THR A 651 7.95 -17.44 -45.51
N HIS A 652 8.94 -17.62 -46.38
CA HIS A 652 9.92 -18.70 -46.25
C HIS A 652 10.74 -18.58 -44.97
N PHE A 653 11.16 -17.36 -44.60
CA PHE A 653 11.86 -17.13 -43.35
C PHE A 653 10.99 -17.46 -42.13
N ALA A 654 9.72 -17.05 -42.13
CA ALA A 654 8.79 -17.40 -41.06
C ALA A 654 8.58 -18.92 -40.94
N GLU A 655 8.29 -19.62 -42.05
CA GLU A 655 8.12 -21.08 -42.05
C GLU A 655 9.40 -21.84 -41.63
N SER A 656 10.58 -21.31 -41.96
CA SER A 656 11.85 -21.97 -41.63
C SER A 656 12.22 -21.82 -40.16
N LEU A 657 11.94 -20.66 -39.55
CA LEU A 657 12.26 -20.40 -38.14
C LEU A 657 11.17 -20.90 -37.18
N TYR A 658 9.91 -20.94 -37.64
CA TYR A 658 8.74 -21.27 -36.81
C TYR A 658 7.78 -22.24 -37.53
N PRO A 659 8.24 -23.46 -37.89
CA PRO A 659 7.52 -24.37 -38.80
C PRO A 659 6.14 -24.83 -38.31
N ASP A 660 5.93 -24.86 -36.99
CA ASP A 660 4.68 -25.35 -36.37
C ASP A 660 3.77 -24.21 -35.87
N ASN A 661 4.07 -22.94 -36.21
CA ASN A 661 3.28 -21.82 -35.72
C ASN A 661 2.03 -21.57 -36.60
N GLU A 662 0.85 -21.74 -36.01
CA GLU A 662 -0.44 -21.64 -36.69
C GLU A 662 -0.72 -20.26 -37.32
N ILE A 663 -0.15 -19.18 -36.75
CA ILE A 663 -0.36 -17.81 -37.25
C ILE A 663 0.17 -17.66 -38.69
N ILE A 664 1.20 -18.40 -39.07
CA ILE A 664 1.74 -18.40 -40.43
C ILE A 664 0.67 -18.87 -41.42
N ALA A 665 0.01 -19.98 -41.11
CA ALA A 665 -1.07 -20.51 -41.95
C ALA A 665 -2.23 -19.52 -41.99
N ASP A 666 -2.69 -19.02 -40.84
CA ASP A 666 -3.82 -18.10 -40.75
C ASP A 666 -3.59 -16.80 -41.54
N CYS A 667 -2.38 -16.24 -41.46
CA CYS A 667 -2.09 -14.95 -42.09
C CYS A 667 -1.62 -15.06 -43.55
N LEU A 668 -0.96 -16.15 -43.96
CA LEU A 668 -0.23 -16.22 -45.24
C LEU A 668 -0.78 -17.26 -46.23
N TYR A 669 -1.69 -18.16 -45.80
CA TYR A 669 -2.19 -19.24 -46.66
C TYR A 669 -2.83 -18.75 -47.96
N HIS A 670 -3.70 -17.75 -47.90
CA HIS A 670 -4.33 -17.18 -49.11
C HIS A 670 -3.35 -16.45 -50.01
N LEU A 671 -2.19 -16.01 -49.53
CA LEU A 671 -1.19 -15.32 -50.36
C LEU A 671 -0.37 -16.28 -51.21
N HIS A 672 0.09 -17.38 -50.61
CA HIS A 672 1.09 -18.27 -51.24
C HIS A 672 0.63 -19.72 -51.42
N PHE A 673 -0.39 -20.18 -50.70
CA PHE A 673 -0.69 -21.61 -50.58
C PHE A 673 -2.11 -22.04 -51.00
N SER A 674 -3.03 -21.10 -51.25
CA SER A 674 -4.44 -21.43 -51.54
C SER A 674 -4.73 -22.06 -52.90
N SER A 675 -3.76 -22.10 -53.82
CA SER A 675 -3.92 -22.74 -55.13
C SER A 675 -2.62 -23.33 -55.64
N LEU A 676 -2.72 -24.31 -56.55
CA LEU A 676 -1.56 -24.97 -57.17
C LEU A 676 -0.58 -23.95 -57.79
N TRP A 677 -1.12 -22.96 -58.50
CA TRP A 677 -0.30 -21.91 -59.13
C TRP A 677 0.47 -21.06 -58.10
N LYS A 678 -0.18 -20.67 -56.99
CA LYS A 678 0.49 -19.92 -55.93
C LYS A 678 1.60 -20.73 -55.27
N ARG A 679 1.37 -22.03 -55.02
CA ARG A 679 2.37 -22.96 -54.48
C ARG A 679 3.57 -23.12 -55.42
N CYS A 680 3.34 -23.30 -56.72
CA CYS A 680 4.42 -23.37 -57.71
C CYS A 680 5.23 -22.08 -57.78
N ARG A 681 4.57 -20.91 -57.76
CA ARG A 681 5.24 -19.60 -57.75
C ARG A 681 6.04 -19.37 -56.48
N TYR A 682 5.48 -19.75 -55.33
CA TYR A 682 6.16 -19.70 -54.03
C TYR A 682 7.45 -20.52 -54.08
N ALA A 683 7.35 -21.81 -54.45
CA ALA A 683 8.50 -22.69 -54.59
C ALA A 683 9.55 -22.14 -55.56
N TRP A 684 9.12 -21.56 -56.69
CA TRP A 684 10.04 -20.92 -57.64
C TRP A 684 10.82 -19.75 -57.04
N TYR A 685 10.17 -18.92 -56.21
CA TYR A 685 10.83 -17.78 -55.57
C TYR A 685 11.72 -18.16 -54.39
N THR A 686 11.49 -19.30 -53.76
CA THR A 686 12.17 -19.69 -52.51
C THR A 686 13.23 -20.78 -52.69
N PHE A 687 13.18 -21.59 -53.77
CA PHE A 687 14.09 -22.74 -53.99
C PHE A 687 15.59 -22.43 -53.97
N ARG A 688 16.00 -21.16 -54.12
CA ARG A 688 17.41 -20.74 -54.12
C ARG A 688 17.82 -19.91 -52.91
N ILE A 689 16.96 -19.75 -51.90
CA ILE A 689 17.30 -18.98 -50.70
C ILE A 689 18.16 -19.86 -49.77
N PRO A 690 19.42 -19.52 -49.50
CA PRO A 690 20.27 -20.29 -48.60
C PRO A 690 19.91 -20.03 -47.13
N ALA A 691 20.17 -21.02 -46.27
CA ALA A 691 19.92 -20.90 -44.83
C ALA A 691 20.75 -19.80 -44.14
N SER A 692 21.88 -19.38 -44.73
CA SER A 692 22.71 -18.26 -44.26
C SER A 692 22.05 -16.89 -44.40
N GLU A 693 20.94 -16.79 -45.14
CA GLU A 693 20.16 -15.57 -45.28
C GLU A 693 19.01 -15.49 -44.26
N LEU A 694 18.87 -16.49 -43.36
CA LEU A 694 17.84 -16.49 -42.33
C LEU A 694 18.09 -15.35 -41.32
N PRO A 695 17.06 -14.54 -41.01
CA PRO A 695 17.15 -13.50 -39.99
C PRO A 695 17.44 -14.05 -38.59
N GLY A 696 17.96 -13.20 -37.70
CA GLY A 696 18.21 -13.57 -36.29
C GLY A 696 19.40 -14.50 -36.04
N GLN A 697 20.14 -14.90 -37.08
CA GLN A 697 21.41 -15.59 -36.90
C GLN A 697 22.48 -14.59 -36.45
N VAL A 698 22.95 -14.72 -35.21
CA VAL A 698 24.13 -13.98 -34.74
C VAL A 698 25.31 -14.44 -35.60
N ASN A 699 25.83 -13.56 -36.44
CA ASN A 699 27.11 -13.78 -37.10
C ASN A 699 28.14 -14.01 -35.99
N SER A 700 28.69 -15.22 -35.89
CA SER A 700 29.76 -15.58 -34.95
C SER A 700 31.13 -14.93 -35.30
N MET A 701 31.12 -13.82 -36.02
CA MET A 701 32.29 -13.03 -36.40
C MET A 701 32.04 -11.52 -36.32
N VAL A 702 31.53 -11.03 -35.19
CA VAL A 702 31.72 -9.64 -34.71
C VAL A 702 31.99 -9.66 -33.22
#